data_AF-A0A452SRS8-F1
#
_entry.id   AF-A0A452SRS8-F1
#
_cell.length_a   1.000
_cell.length_b   1.000
_cell.length_c   1.000
_cell.angle_alpha   90.00
_cell.angle_beta   90.00
_cell.angle_gamma   90.00
#
_symmetry.space_group_name_H-M   'P 1'
#
loop_
_entity.id
_entity.type
_entity.pdbx_description
1 polymer ?
#
loop_
_entity_poly.entity_id
_entity_poly.type
_entity_poly.pdbx_seq_one_letter_code
_entity_poly.pdbx_strand_id
1 'polypeptide(L)'
;MGTGVPASEQTRCAKGDPQIYCPENAGGTEAGQVTDFQSPEDNRRQSKPGFSNPEDSGQLMASYEGKAKGYQVPPFGWRICLAHEFAEKRKPFHANNISLSNLIKHLGMGLRYLQWWYRKTQVEKKTPFIDLINCVPLRQIYGCPLGGIGGGTITRGWRGQFCRWQLNPGMYQHRTVIADQFTVCLRREGKTVYQQVLSLERPSVLRSWNWGLCGYFAFYHALYPRAWTVYQLPGQNVTLTCRQITPILPHDYQDSSLPVGVFVWDVENEGDEALDVSIMFSMRNGLGVGDDAPGGLWNEPFCLERDGETVQGLLLHHPTLPNPYTMAVAARLTADTTVTHITAFDPDSTGQQVWQDLLQDGQLDSPAGQSTPSQKGVGIAGAVCVTGKLPPRGQCRLEFSLAWDMPRIMFGAKGQVYYRRYTRFFGRDGNAAPALSHYALCRYVDWEEKISAWQSPILDDRSLPAWYKSALFNELYFLADGGTVWLEVPEDSLPEELVGSMCQLRPILREYGRFGYLEGQEYRMYNTYDVHFYASFALVMLWPKLELSLQYDMALATLREDLTRRQYLMSGVMAPVKRRNVIPHDIGDPDDEPWLRVNAYVVHDTADWKDLNLKFVLQVYRDYYLTGDQGFLRDMWPVCLAVMESEMKFDKDQDGLIENGGYADQTYDGWITTGPSAYCGGLWLAAVAVMVQMAVLCGAQDVQDKFSSILRRGREAYERLLWNGRYYNYDCSPQPQSCSIMSDQCAGQWFLRASGLGEGDTEVFPTPHVVCALQTIFEFNVQAFAGGAMGAVNGMQPHGVPDRSSVQSDEVWVGVVYGLAATMIQEGLTWEGFQTAEGCYRTVWERLGLAFQTPEAYCQQRVFRSLAYMRPLSIWAMQLALQQQQHKKASKPVVEQGTGLSTGPNLGPKEAMANPK
;
A
#
# COMPACT_ATOMS: atom_id res chain seq x y z
N MET A 1 -10.72 -49.96 22.11
CA MET A 1 -12.20 -50.01 22.17
C MET A 1 -12.68 -48.90 23.10
N GLY A 2 -13.72 -48.17 22.70
CA GLY A 2 -14.70 -47.59 23.64
C GLY A 2 -14.45 -46.22 24.27
N THR A 3 -14.76 -45.16 23.49
CA THR A 3 -15.71 -44.07 23.82
C THR A 3 -15.60 -43.23 25.10
N GLY A 4 -15.65 -41.91 24.91
CA GLY A 4 -16.10 -40.94 25.92
C GLY A 4 -16.34 -39.54 25.33
N VAL A 5 -17.54 -39.33 24.77
CA VAL A 5 -18.14 -38.01 24.47
C VAL A 5 -19.17 -37.71 25.58
N PRO A 6 -19.44 -36.44 25.91
CA PRO A 6 -20.84 -36.00 25.83
C PRO A 6 -21.04 -34.60 25.24
N ALA A 7 -22.24 -34.42 24.69
CA ALA A 7 -22.82 -33.20 24.14
C ALA A 7 -23.94 -32.65 25.07
N SER A 8 -24.22 -31.34 24.95
CA SER A 8 -25.50 -30.59 25.18
C SER A 8 -26.18 -30.68 26.57
N GLU A 9 -26.74 -29.62 27.20
CA GLU A 9 -27.87 -28.77 26.79
C GLU A 9 -28.00 -27.47 27.66
N GLN A 10 -28.65 -26.45 27.06
CA GLN A 10 -29.62 -25.42 27.56
C GLN A 10 -29.72 -25.09 29.08
N THR A 11 -29.86 -23.82 29.53
CA THR A 11 -31.11 -23.00 29.48
C THR A 11 -30.94 -21.49 29.81
N ARG A 12 -31.67 -20.68 29.05
CA ARG A 12 -32.38 -19.37 29.24
C ARG A 12 -32.30 -18.58 30.57
N CYS A 13 -32.23 -17.24 30.46
CA CYS A 13 -33.28 -16.33 30.99
C CYS A 13 -33.29 -14.93 30.31
N ALA A 14 -34.42 -14.24 30.43
CA ALA A 14 -35.03 -13.26 29.53
C ALA A 14 -34.47 -11.81 29.55
N LYS A 15 -34.65 -11.11 28.43
CA LYS A 15 -34.74 -9.64 28.34
C LYS A 15 -36.16 -9.26 27.91
N GLY A 16 -36.75 -8.27 28.58
CA GLY A 16 -38.06 -7.72 28.28
C GLY A 16 -37.98 -6.50 27.36
N ASP A 17 -39.00 -6.36 26.52
CA ASP A 17 -39.30 -5.19 25.68
C ASP A 17 -40.23 -4.21 26.42
N PRO A 18 -40.20 -2.91 26.05
CA PRO A 18 -41.34 -2.03 26.24
C PRO A 18 -41.99 -1.65 24.89
N GLN A 19 -43.32 -1.75 24.89
CA GLN A 19 -44.26 -1.29 23.87
C GLN A 19 -44.28 0.25 23.74
N ILE A 20 -44.46 0.77 22.52
CA ILE A 20 -45.07 2.08 22.28
C ILE A 20 -46.10 1.98 21.14
N TYR A 21 -47.15 2.76 21.35
CA TYR A 21 -48.52 2.77 20.85
C TYR A 21 -48.67 3.47 19.48
N CYS A 22 -49.53 2.95 18.60
CA CYS A 22 -50.05 3.63 17.41
C CYS A 22 -51.56 3.85 17.55
N PRO A 23 -52.12 5.01 17.15
CA PRO A 23 -53.55 5.13 16.88
C PRO A 23 -53.84 5.21 15.37
N GLU A 24 -54.89 4.49 14.96
CA GLU A 24 -55.56 4.62 13.67
C GLU A 24 -56.49 5.84 13.64
N ASN A 25 -56.68 6.45 12.46
CA ASN A 25 -58.01 6.82 11.97
C ASN A 25 -58.06 7.16 10.47
N ALA A 26 -58.92 6.41 9.77
CA ALA A 26 -59.88 6.81 8.73
C ALA A 26 -59.46 7.57 7.45
N GLY A 27 -59.44 6.83 6.32
CA GLY A 27 -60.48 6.89 5.28
C GLY A 27 -60.52 8.08 4.31
N GLY A 28 -60.38 7.80 2.99
CA GLY A 28 -60.86 8.68 1.92
C GLY A 28 -60.20 8.44 0.55
N THR A 29 -60.81 7.59 -0.27
CA THR A 29 -60.57 7.44 -1.72
C THR A 29 -61.05 8.64 -2.52
N GLU A 30 -60.30 9.07 -3.54
CA GLU A 30 -60.84 9.37 -4.89
C GLU A 30 -59.73 9.55 -5.94
N ALA A 31 -60.02 9.07 -7.14
CA ALA A 31 -59.16 9.12 -8.33
C ALA A 31 -59.51 10.33 -9.20
N GLY A 32 -58.52 10.92 -9.89
CA GLY A 32 -58.74 11.98 -10.88
C GLY A 32 -57.54 12.17 -11.80
N GLN A 33 -57.78 12.04 -13.10
CA GLN A 33 -56.83 12.05 -14.22
C GLN A 33 -56.52 13.47 -14.75
N VAL A 34 -55.26 13.66 -15.19
CA VAL A 34 -54.83 14.26 -16.50
C VAL A 34 -54.80 15.80 -16.69
N THR A 35 -53.70 16.22 -17.36
CA THR A 35 -53.38 17.46 -18.13
C THR A 35 -53.30 18.82 -17.44
N ASP A 36 -52.12 19.45 -17.41
CA ASP A 36 -51.63 20.37 -18.47
C ASP A 36 -50.30 21.03 -18.07
N PHE A 37 -49.28 20.92 -18.93
CA PHE A 37 -48.03 21.68 -18.84
C PHE A 37 -48.11 22.88 -19.78
N GLN A 38 -48.21 24.09 -19.23
CA GLN A 38 -47.89 25.34 -19.91
C GLN A 38 -46.48 25.81 -19.51
N SER A 39 -45.63 26.06 -20.50
CA SER A 39 -44.45 26.96 -20.40
C SER A 39 -44.94 28.42 -20.40
N PRO A 40 -44.23 29.40 -19.79
CA PRO A 40 -42.98 29.92 -20.36
C PRO A 40 -41.90 30.44 -19.39
N GLU A 41 -40.67 30.45 -19.91
CA GLU A 41 -39.57 31.42 -19.70
C GLU A 41 -39.61 32.30 -18.42
N ASP A 42 -38.63 32.10 -17.53
CA ASP A 42 -37.74 33.21 -17.15
C ASP A 42 -36.41 32.70 -16.57
N ASN A 43 -35.36 32.87 -17.36
CA ASN A 43 -34.03 32.33 -17.13
C ASN A 43 -33.21 33.34 -16.33
N ARG A 44 -33.41 33.41 -15.01
CA ARG A 44 -32.54 34.15 -14.09
C ARG A 44 -31.57 33.22 -13.37
N ARG A 45 -30.34 33.24 -13.90
CA ARG A 45 -29.06 32.83 -13.29
C ARG A 45 -29.14 32.76 -11.76
N GLN A 46 -29.30 31.56 -11.22
CA GLN A 46 -28.95 31.31 -9.83
C GLN A 46 -27.43 31.20 -9.71
N SER A 47 -26.95 32.00 -8.76
CA SER A 47 -25.61 32.13 -8.24
C SER A 47 -24.75 30.88 -8.30
N LYS A 48 -23.54 31.03 -8.85
CA LYS A 48 -22.36 30.20 -8.54
C LYS A 48 -22.30 29.93 -7.03
N PRO A 49 -22.13 28.69 -6.56
CA PRO A 49 -21.77 28.46 -5.18
C PRO A 49 -20.36 29.00 -4.97
N GLY A 50 -20.24 29.90 -3.99
CA GLY A 50 -18.98 30.50 -3.58
C GLY A 50 -18.02 29.47 -3.00
N PHE A 51 -16.74 29.70 -3.26
CA PHE A 51 -15.61 28.99 -2.68
C PHE A 51 -15.57 29.17 -1.15
N SER A 52 -15.84 28.09 -0.39
CA SER A 52 -15.30 27.82 0.96
C SER A 52 -15.71 26.42 1.47
N ASN A 53 -14.80 25.42 1.46
CA ASN A 53 -14.35 24.70 2.66
C ASN A 53 -13.38 23.53 2.34
N PRO A 54 -12.33 23.28 3.15
CA PRO A 54 -11.42 22.13 3.02
C PRO A 54 -11.94 20.83 3.68
N GLU A 55 -13.25 20.66 3.86
CA GLU A 55 -13.81 19.63 4.73
C GLU A 55 -14.48 18.48 3.96
N ASP A 56 -13.76 17.37 3.83
CA ASP A 56 -14.31 16.08 3.40
C ASP A 56 -14.23 15.00 4.51
N SER A 57 -13.68 15.36 5.68
CA SER A 57 -13.63 14.49 6.86
C SER A 57 -14.90 14.53 7.72
N GLY A 58 -15.97 15.17 7.25
CA GLY A 58 -17.13 15.55 8.08
C GLY A 58 -17.72 14.40 8.90
N GLN A 59 -17.82 13.19 8.34
CA GLN A 59 -18.35 12.03 9.07
C GLN A 59 -17.33 11.42 10.06
N LEU A 60 -16.04 11.34 9.71
CA LEU A 60 -15.00 10.79 10.58
C LEU A 60 -14.66 11.70 11.77
N MET A 61 -14.91 13.01 11.60
CA MET A 61 -14.72 14.04 12.61
C MET A 61 -16.02 14.46 13.30
N ALA A 62 -17.17 13.86 12.98
CA ALA A 62 -18.48 14.24 13.53
C ALA A 62 -18.54 14.17 15.07
N SER A 63 -17.79 13.25 15.68
CA SER A 63 -17.71 13.08 17.13
C SER A 63 -16.62 13.94 17.79
N TYR A 64 -15.92 14.81 17.06
CA TYR A 64 -14.88 15.66 17.66
C TYR A 64 -15.51 16.90 18.32
N GLU A 65 -15.33 17.01 19.63
CA GLU A 65 -15.86 18.13 20.45
C GLU A 65 -14.80 19.19 20.76
N GLY A 66 -13.53 18.92 20.44
CA GLY A 66 -12.44 19.85 20.64
C GLY A 66 -12.45 21.04 19.66
N LYS A 67 -11.65 22.06 19.99
CA LYS A 67 -11.41 23.25 19.17
C LYS A 67 -9.97 23.31 18.64
N ALA A 68 -9.08 22.50 19.18
CA ALA A 68 -7.68 22.48 18.80
C ALA A 68 -7.53 22.03 17.34
N LYS A 69 -6.71 22.76 16.57
CA LYS A 69 -6.29 22.34 15.22
C LYS A 69 -4.98 21.55 15.23
N GLY A 70 -4.25 21.62 16.34
CA GLY A 70 -2.90 21.08 16.48
C GLY A 70 -1.84 21.92 15.76
N TYR A 71 -0.60 21.76 16.19
CA TYR A 71 0.55 22.46 15.64
C TYR A 71 0.97 21.84 14.30
N GLN A 72 1.07 22.66 13.25
CA GLN A 72 1.53 22.26 11.90
C GLN A 72 0.83 21.02 11.31
N VAL A 73 -0.45 20.80 11.63
CA VAL A 73 -1.25 19.76 10.99
C VAL A 73 -1.62 20.22 9.56
N PRO A 74 -1.32 19.43 8.51
CA PRO A 74 -1.63 19.84 7.15
C PRO A 74 -3.15 19.89 6.88
N PRO A 75 -3.57 20.67 5.87
CA PRO A 75 -4.98 20.78 5.52
C PRO A 75 -5.55 19.53 4.83
N PHE A 76 -4.69 18.73 4.18
CA PHE A 76 -5.07 17.52 3.44
C PHE A 76 -4.53 16.28 4.13
N GLY A 77 -5.27 15.17 4.04
CA GLY A 77 -4.91 13.89 4.62
C GLY A 77 -6.12 13.20 5.26
N TRP A 78 -5.93 11.97 5.71
CA TRP A 78 -6.97 11.20 6.37
C TRP A 78 -7.09 11.65 7.83
N ARG A 79 -8.23 12.23 8.21
CA ARG A 79 -8.47 12.76 9.56
C ARG A 79 -9.63 12.05 10.24
N ILE A 80 -9.43 11.63 11.49
CA ILE A 80 -10.41 10.84 12.25
C ILE A 80 -10.39 11.19 13.74
N CYS A 81 -11.58 11.36 14.33
CA CYS A 81 -11.73 11.56 15.77
C CYS A 81 -11.37 10.26 16.52
N LEU A 82 -10.62 10.35 17.62
CA LEU A 82 -10.21 9.15 18.38
C LEU A 82 -11.41 8.36 18.93
N ALA A 83 -12.54 9.03 19.19
CA ALA A 83 -13.80 8.42 19.59
C ALA A 83 -14.63 7.80 18.44
N HIS A 84 -14.22 7.95 17.18
CA HIS A 84 -14.97 7.41 16.05
C HIS A 84 -15.10 5.89 16.11
N GLU A 85 -16.24 5.35 15.68
CA GLU A 85 -16.45 3.91 15.53
C GLU A 85 -17.03 3.61 14.15
N PHE A 86 -16.32 2.78 13.38
CA PHE A 86 -16.81 2.31 12.09
C PHE A 86 -18.02 1.39 12.27
N ALA A 87 -19.16 1.80 11.69
CA ALA A 87 -20.42 1.07 11.78
C ALA A 87 -20.42 -0.23 10.95
N GLU A 88 -19.75 -0.24 9.79
CA GLU A 88 -19.70 -1.42 8.94
C GLU A 88 -18.56 -2.35 9.36
N LYS A 89 -18.91 -3.59 9.72
CA LYS A 89 -17.96 -4.68 9.95
C LYS A 89 -18.07 -5.68 8.80
N ARG A 90 -16.94 -6.09 8.25
CA ARG A 90 -16.84 -7.10 7.20
C ARG A 90 -16.10 -8.33 7.69
N LYS A 91 -16.36 -9.45 7.03
CA LYS A 91 -15.68 -10.72 7.28
C LYS A 91 -14.75 -11.06 6.11
N PRO A 92 -13.67 -11.81 6.35
CA PRO A 92 -12.90 -12.40 5.26
C PRO A 92 -13.81 -13.26 4.38
N PHE A 93 -13.48 -13.34 3.09
CA PHE A 93 -14.13 -14.27 2.18
C PHE A 93 -13.82 -15.71 2.61
N HIS A 94 -14.85 -16.53 2.85
CA HIS A 94 -14.71 -17.92 3.28
C HIS A 94 -15.42 -18.90 2.33
N ALA A 95 -15.13 -20.20 2.47
CA ALA A 95 -15.75 -21.26 1.68
C ALA A 95 -17.30 -21.25 1.73
N ASN A 96 -17.88 -20.80 2.84
CA ASN A 96 -19.34 -20.66 2.99
C ASN A 96 -19.96 -19.56 2.12
N ASN A 97 -19.14 -18.68 1.54
CA ASN A 97 -19.55 -17.64 0.60
C ASN A 97 -19.55 -18.14 -0.86
N ILE A 98 -19.06 -19.36 -1.11
CA ILE A 98 -19.01 -19.98 -2.43
C ILE A 98 -20.35 -20.67 -2.71
N SER A 99 -20.89 -20.52 -3.92
CA SER A 99 -22.11 -21.23 -4.34
C SER A 99 -21.93 -22.76 -4.31
N LEU A 100 -23.00 -23.51 -4.04
CA LEU A 100 -22.94 -24.98 -3.96
C LEU A 100 -22.39 -25.62 -5.25
N SER A 101 -22.74 -25.06 -6.41
CA SER A 101 -22.23 -25.49 -7.70
C SER A 101 -20.71 -25.31 -7.82
N ASN A 102 -20.18 -24.19 -7.34
CA ASN A 102 -18.73 -23.94 -7.34
C ASN A 102 -18.01 -24.79 -6.30
N LEU A 103 -18.64 -25.05 -5.14
CA LEU A 103 -18.09 -25.95 -4.12
C LEU A 103 -17.88 -27.38 -4.68
N ILE A 104 -18.87 -27.90 -5.43
CA ILE A 104 -18.76 -29.23 -6.07
C ILE A 104 -17.64 -29.23 -7.11
N LYS A 105 -17.54 -28.18 -7.95
CA LYS A 105 -16.47 -28.03 -8.95
C LYS A 105 -15.07 -28.02 -8.32
N HIS A 106 -14.92 -27.40 -7.15
CA HIS A 106 -13.62 -27.24 -6.48
C HIS A 106 -13.34 -28.29 -5.38
N LEU A 107 -14.17 -29.32 -5.22
CA LEU A 107 -13.97 -30.35 -4.18
C LEU A 107 -12.59 -31.03 -4.29
N GLY A 108 -12.15 -31.34 -5.52
CA GLY A 108 -10.82 -31.92 -5.76
C GLY A 108 -9.68 -31.00 -5.33
N MET A 109 -9.80 -29.69 -5.58
CA MET A 109 -8.84 -28.69 -5.12
C MET A 109 -8.87 -28.56 -3.59
N GLY A 110 -10.05 -28.56 -2.97
CA GLY A 110 -10.20 -28.50 -1.52
C GLY A 110 -9.51 -29.66 -0.80
N LEU A 111 -9.66 -30.89 -1.28
CA LEU A 111 -8.96 -32.06 -0.72
C LEU A 111 -7.43 -31.94 -0.85
N ARG A 112 -6.93 -31.52 -2.01
CA ARG A 112 -5.50 -31.31 -2.23
C ARG A 112 -4.95 -30.16 -1.38
N TYR A 113 -5.68 -29.07 -1.25
CA TYR A 113 -5.33 -27.95 -0.39
C TYR A 113 -5.25 -28.39 1.07
N LEU A 114 -6.22 -29.15 1.58
CA LEU A 114 -6.19 -29.65 2.96
C LEU A 114 -4.98 -30.57 3.21
N GLN A 115 -4.65 -31.46 2.27
CA GLN A 115 -3.46 -32.30 2.36
C GLN A 115 -2.17 -31.47 2.36
N TRP A 116 -2.06 -30.51 1.45
CA TRP A 116 -0.93 -29.59 1.35
C TRP A 116 -0.78 -28.73 2.60
N TRP A 117 -1.88 -28.14 3.08
CA TRP A 117 -1.94 -27.30 4.27
C TRP A 117 -1.56 -28.10 5.52
N TYR A 118 -2.07 -29.33 5.67
CA TYR A 118 -1.69 -30.21 6.77
C TYR A 118 -0.19 -30.53 6.73
N ARG A 119 0.34 -30.88 5.56
CA ARG A 119 1.78 -31.12 5.39
C ARG A 119 2.59 -29.88 5.77
N LYS A 120 2.24 -28.70 5.27
CA LYS A 120 2.95 -27.45 5.55
C LYS A 120 2.93 -27.08 7.04
N THR A 121 1.75 -27.06 7.65
CA THR A 121 1.58 -26.59 9.03
C THR A 121 1.96 -27.64 10.07
N GLN A 122 1.55 -28.91 9.88
CA GLN A 122 1.70 -29.95 10.90
C GLN A 122 3.02 -30.72 10.78
N VAL A 123 3.51 -30.95 9.55
CA VAL A 123 4.74 -31.72 9.30
C VAL A 123 5.94 -30.81 9.15
N GLU A 124 5.88 -29.83 8.23
CA GLU A 124 7.02 -28.95 7.93
C GLU A 124 7.16 -27.79 8.93
N LYS A 125 6.12 -27.55 9.77
CA LYS A 125 6.05 -26.42 10.72
C LYS A 125 6.26 -25.05 10.05
N LYS A 126 5.81 -24.95 8.79
CA LYS A 126 5.85 -23.74 7.98
C LYS A 126 4.48 -23.07 7.93
N THR A 127 4.49 -21.76 7.77
CA THR A 127 3.31 -20.95 7.52
C THR A 127 2.91 -21.08 6.05
N PRO A 128 1.63 -21.31 5.70
CA PRO A 128 1.18 -21.33 4.30
C PRO A 128 1.30 -19.97 3.63
N PHE A 129 1.79 -19.89 2.38
CA PHE A 129 1.90 -18.62 1.63
C PHE A 129 0.53 -17.94 1.42
N ILE A 130 -0.54 -18.74 1.29
CA ILE A 130 -1.94 -18.33 1.40
C ILE A 130 -2.61 -19.29 2.39
N ASP A 131 -3.10 -18.78 3.52
CA ASP A 131 -3.85 -19.58 4.51
C ASP A 131 -5.36 -19.31 4.43
N LEU A 132 -6.07 -20.14 3.67
CA LEU A 132 -7.53 -20.10 3.51
C LEU A 132 -8.29 -20.54 4.77
N ILE A 133 -7.61 -21.10 5.78
CA ILE A 133 -8.23 -21.60 7.03
C ILE A 133 -8.11 -20.53 8.12
N ASN A 134 -6.93 -19.92 8.25
CA ASN A 134 -6.64 -18.93 9.29
C ASN A 134 -6.46 -17.52 8.69
N CYS A 135 -7.53 -16.95 8.15
CA CYS A 135 -7.50 -15.59 7.60
C CYS A 135 -7.23 -14.55 8.70
N VAL A 136 -6.57 -13.46 8.33
CA VAL A 136 -6.29 -12.36 9.26
C VAL A 136 -7.60 -11.61 9.54
N PRO A 137 -8.02 -11.47 10.80
CA PRO A 137 -9.26 -10.75 11.11
C PRO A 137 -9.10 -9.26 10.82
N LEU A 138 -10.14 -8.65 10.25
CA LEU A 138 -10.22 -7.20 10.08
C LEU A 138 -10.14 -6.50 11.44
N ARG A 139 -9.15 -5.61 11.59
CA ARG A 139 -9.03 -4.70 12.74
C ARG A 139 -8.96 -3.27 12.25
N GLN A 140 -10.00 -2.49 12.52
CA GLN A 140 -10.10 -1.09 12.06
C GLN A 140 -9.31 -0.13 12.98
N ILE A 141 -8.03 -0.45 13.21
CA ILE A 141 -7.19 0.19 14.23
C ILE A 141 -5.86 0.73 13.69
N TYR A 142 -5.49 0.39 12.45
CA TYR A 142 -4.15 0.68 11.91
C TYR A 142 -3.99 2.13 11.47
N GLY A 143 -2.76 2.63 11.59
CA GLY A 143 -2.36 3.98 11.23
C GLY A 143 -1.07 3.94 10.42
N CYS A 144 -0.42 5.10 10.26
CA CYS A 144 0.85 5.24 9.58
C CYS A 144 1.93 4.31 10.19
N PRO A 145 2.59 3.46 9.39
CA PRO A 145 3.71 2.66 9.85
C PRO A 145 4.95 3.53 10.09
N LEU A 146 5.80 3.09 11.02
CA LEU A 146 7.14 3.59 11.28
C LEU A 146 8.16 2.69 10.62
N GLY A 147 9.27 3.26 10.16
CA GLY A 147 10.38 2.54 9.55
C GLY A 147 10.52 2.77 8.05
N GLY A 148 11.76 2.91 7.60
CA GLY A 148 12.11 2.98 6.20
C GLY A 148 11.88 1.67 5.44
N ILE A 149 11.93 1.79 4.12
CA ILE A 149 11.84 0.71 3.14
C ILE A 149 12.88 -0.38 3.45
N GLY A 150 12.42 -1.61 3.73
CA GLY A 150 13.31 -2.74 4.02
C GLY A 150 13.98 -2.73 5.40
N GLY A 151 13.78 -1.69 6.21
CA GLY A 151 14.25 -1.60 7.60
C GLY A 151 13.40 -2.42 8.58
N GLY A 152 12.26 -2.95 8.12
CA GLY A 152 11.22 -3.50 8.99
C GLY A 152 10.33 -2.35 9.48
N THR A 153 9.11 -2.66 9.92
CA THR A 153 8.15 -1.63 10.31
C THR A 153 7.42 -1.93 11.61
N ILE A 154 7.01 -0.86 12.28
CA ILE A 154 6.16 -0.89 13.47
C ILE A 154 4.98 0.04 13.23
N THR A 155 3.77 -0.51 13.17
CA THR A 155 2.55 0.28 12.95
C THR A 155 2.00 0.82 14.26
N ARG A 156 1.93 2.15 14.36
CA ARG A 156 1.16 2.85 15.39
C ARG A 156 -0.23 3.15 14.87
N GLY A 157 -1.23 2.60 15.53
CA GLY A 157 -2.63 2.76 15.22
C GLY A 157 -3.12 4.19 15.43
N TRP A 158 -4.22 4.56 14.76
CA TRP A 158 -4.77 5.92 14.82
C TRP A 158 -5.31 6.32 16.22
N ARG A 159 -5.48 5.36 17.14
CA ARG A 159 -5.77 5.63 18.57
C ARG A 159 -4.55 5.62 19.48
N GLY A 160 -3.34 5.47 18.93
CA GLY A 160 -2.06 5.57 19.63
C GLY A 160 -1.36 4.25 19.93
N GLN A 161 -2.03 3.10 19.76
CA GLN A 161 -1.48 1.76 20.05
C GLN A 161 -0.41 1.28 19.06
N PHE A 162 0.67 0.66 19.55
CA PHE A 162 1.60 -0.09 18.70
C PHE A 162 1.04 -1.50 18.45
N CYS A 163 0.61 -1.78 17.22
CA CYS A 163 -0.38 -2.85 16.97
C CYS A 163 -0.10 -3.83 15.81
N ARG A 164 0.89 -3.55 14.96
CA ARG A 164 1.37 -4.47 13.92
C ARG A 164 2.88 -4.34 13.79
N TRP A 165 3.57 -5.48 13.85
CA TRP A 165 5.03 -5.54 13.89
C TRP A 165 5.53 -6.39 12.73
N GLN A 166 6.40 -5.80 11.90
CA GLN A 166 7.08 -6.45 10.79
C GLN A 166 8.58 -6.27 10.99
N LEU A 167 9.11 -6.79 12.10
CA LEU A 167 10.55 -6.82 12.32
C LEU A 167 11.16 -8.01 11.59
N ASN A 168 10.53 -9.17 11.60
CA ASN A 168 11.01 -10.30 10.81
C ASN A 168 10.71 -10.13 9.31
N PRO A 169 11.64 -10.50 8.41
CA PRO A 169 11.46 -10.35 6.95
C PRO A 169 10.16 -11.01 6.44
N GLY A 170 9.22 -10.21 5.93
CA GLY A 170 7.94 -10.70 5.39
C GLY A 170 7.01 -11.39 6.39
N MET A 171 7.29 -11.33 7.69
CA MET A 171 6.48 -11.96 8.74
C MET A 171 5.88 -10.90 9.66
N TYR A 172 4.59 -11.06 9.98
CA TYR A 172 3.84 -10.10 10.78
C TYR A 172 3.39 -10.68 12.11
N GLN A 173 3.37 -9.81 13.11
CA GLN A 173 2.71 -10.05 14.38
C GLN A 173 1.64 -8.97 14.58
N HIS A 174 0.37 -9.32 14.35
CA HIS A 174 -0.78 -8.43 14.57
C HIS A 174 -1.17 -8.41 16.05
N ARG A 175 -0.37 -7.76 16.89
CA ARG A 175 -0.59 -7.65 18.33
C ARG A 175 -0.40 -6.23 18.83
N THR A 176 -1.38 -5.78 19.62
CA THR A 176 -1.24 -4.57 20.44
C THR A 176 -0.40 -4.86 21.67
N VAL A 177 0.71 -4.13 21.83
CA VAL A 177 1.54 -4.18 23.04
C VAL A 177 1.08 -3.07 23.98
N ILE A 178 0.43 -3.43 25.08
CA ILE A 178 -0.24 -2.48 25.98
C ILE A 178 0.74 -1.52 26.66
N ALA A 179 1.93 -2.00 27.03
CA ALA A 179 2.94 -1.21 27.73
C ALA A 179 3.60 -0.14 26.84
N ASP A 180 3.43 -0.22 25.53
CA ASP A 180 4.04 0.70 24.57
C ASP A 180 3.16 1.95 24.46
N GLN A 181 3.53 3.03 25.17
CA GLN A 181 2.66 4.19 25.36
C GLN A 181 3.42 5.50 25.47
N PHE A 182 2.71 6.58 25.16
CA PHE A 182 3.05 7.91 25.65
C PHE A 182 2.17 8.29 26.84
N THR A 183 2.76 8.85 27.88
CA THR A 183 2.07 9.37 29.08
C THR A 183 2.48 10.81 29.30
N VAL A 184 1.51 11.68 29.60
CA VAL A 184 1.77 13.08 29.94
C VAL A 184 1.63 13.31 31.44
N CYS A 185 2.50 14.13 32.02
CA CYS A 185 2.41 14.69 33.36
C CYS A 185 2.57 16.20 33.28
N LEU A 186 1.61 16.95 33.84
CA LEU A 186 1.64 18.41 33.95
C LEU A 186 1.81 18.78 35.41
N ARG A 187 2.73 19.71 35.67
CA ARG A 187 3.05 20.17 37.02
C ARG A 187 2.98 21.69 37.10
N ARG A 188 2.51 22.18 38.25
CA ARG A 188 2.44 23.59 38.59
C ARG A 188 3.05 23.79 39.96
N GLU A 189 3.98 24.73 40.08
CA GLU A 189 4.69 25.02 41.35
C GLU A 189 5.23 23.76 42.04
N GLY A 190 5.79 22.82 41.26
CA GLY A 190 6.35 21.57 41.79
C GLY A 190 5.32 20.55 42.30
N LYS A 191 4.05 20.67 41.91
CA LYS A 191 3.00 19.67 42.19
C LYS A 191 2.37 19.18 40.89
N THR A 192 2.17 17.87 40.78
CA THR A 192 1.43 17.27 39.65
C THR A 192 -0.05 17.65 39.72
N VAL A 193 -0.54 18.28 38.66
CA VAL A 193 -1.95 18.68 38.51
C VAL A 193 -2.71 17.76 37.56
N TYR A 194 -2.00 17.07 36.66
CA TYR A 194 -2.60 16.16 35.69
C TYR A 194 -1.59 15.09 35.27
N GLN A 195 -1.99 13.82 35.27
CA GLN A 195 -1.19 12.72 34.70
C GLN A 195 -2.11 11.71 34.02
N GLN A 196 -1.80 11.36 32.77
CA GLN A 196 -2.69 10.58 31.92
C GLN A 196 -1.91 9.79 30.87
N VAL A 197 -2.25 8.51 30.72
CA VAL A 197 -1.82 7.71 29.57
C VAL A 197 -2.62 8.17 28.35
N LEU A 198 -1.95 8.47 27.24
CA LEU A 198 -2.55 8.99 26.01
C LEU A 198 -3.20 7.88 25.17
N SER A 199 -4.07 7.09 25.81
CA SER A 199 -4.75 5.93 25.25
C SER A 199 -6.19 5.83 25.75
N LEU A 200 -7.09 5.41 24.86
CA LEU A 200 -8.50 5.14 25.15
C LEU A 200 -8.70 3.78 25.85
N GLU A 201 -7.70 2.90 25.79
CA GLU A 201 -7.76 1.55 26.36
C GLU A 201 -7.90 1.57 27.88
N ARG A 202 -8.42 0.48 28.44
CA ARG A 202 -8.50 0.24 29.89
C ARG A 202 -8.04 -1.20 30.20
N PRO A 203 -6.72 -1.45 30.18
CA PRO A 203 -6.17 -2.80 30.27
C PRO A 203 -6.29 -3.42 31.67
N SER A 204 -6.14 -4.74 31.72
CA SER A 204 -6.09 -5.51 32.98
C SER A 204 -4.71 -5.54 33.64
N VAL A 205 -3.68 -5.01 32.97
CA VAL A 205 -2.30 -4.81 33.47
C VAL A 205 -2.04 -3.31 33.60
N LEU A 206 -0.96 -2.92 34.27
CA LEU A 206 -0.61 -1.51 34.50
C LEU A 206 -1.76 -0.70 35.13
N ARG A 207 -2.53 -1.33 36.02
CA ARG A 207 -3.77 -0.77 36.59
C ARG A 207 -3.56 0.46 37.47
N SER A 208 -2.34 0.72 37.94
CA SER A 208 -2.02 1.94 38.68
C SER A 208 -1.96 3.17 37.77
N TRP A 209 -1.83 2.97 36.46
CA TRP A 209 -1.80 4.06 35.50
C TRP A 209 -3.22 4.59 35.25
N ASN A 210 -3.32 5.89 35.00
CA ASN A 210 -4.59 6.53 34.65
C ASN A 210 -4.87 6.35 33.15
N TRP A 211 -5.80 5.45 32.84
CA TRP A 211 -6.18 5.00 31.49
C TRP A 211 -7.52 5.61 31.04
N GLY A 212 -7.92 5.34 29.80
CA GLY A 212 -9.26 5.71 29.31
C GLY A 212 -9.40 7.19 28.98
N LEU A 213 -8.41 7.77 28.30
CA LEU A 213 -8.45 9.11 27.74
C LEU A 213 -9.74 9.35 26.95
N CYS A 214 -10.34 10.52 27.08
CA CYS A 214 -11.55 10.87 26.33
C CYS A 214 -11.23 11.16 24.85
N GLY A 215 -11.63 10.24 23.96
CA GLY A 215 -11.38 10.36 22.53
C GLY A 215 -12.11 11.52 21.82
N TYR A 216 -13.14 12.10 22.43
CA TYR A 216 -13.92 13.22 21.84
C TYR A 216 -13.11 14.51 21.71
N PHE A 217 -12.03 14.65 22.48
CA PHE A 217 -11.12 15.81 22.47
C PHE A 217 -9.78 15.51 21.80
N ALA A 218 -9.71 14.44 21.02
CA ALA A 218 -8.51 14.07 20.30
C ALA A 218 -8.82 13.60 18.87
N PHE A 219 -7.90 13.87 17.96
CA PHE A 219 -7.99 13.35 16.59
C PHE A 219 -6.63 12.90 16.06
N TYR A 220 -6.69 12.01 15.08
CA TYR A 220 -5.55 11.54 14.32
C TYR A 220 -5.63 12.09 12.90
N HIS A 221 -4.47 12.39 12.32
CA HIS A 221 -4.35 12.86 10.95
C HIS A 221 -3.15 12.19 10.28
N ALA A 222 -3.33 11.64 9.08
CA ALA A 222 -2.25 11.00 8.35
C ALA A 222 -2.11 11.52 6.92
N LEU A 223 -0.86 11.80 6.57
CA LEU A 223 -0.40 12.11 5.24
C LEU A 223 1.00 11.50 5.10
N TYR A 224 1.04 10.20 4.79
CA TYR A 224 2.26 9.40 4.78
C TYR A 224 3.37 10.09 3.99
N PRO A 225 4.61 10.15 4.52
CA PRO A 225 5.15 9.38 5.64
C PRO A 225 5.06 10.05 7.03
N ARG A 226 4.15 11.02 7.18
CA ARG A 226 3.89 11.71 8.45
C ARG A 226 2.50 11.42 8.98
N ALA A 227 2.39 11.45 10.31
CA ALA A 227 1.11 11.45 10.99
C ALA A 227 1.13 12.39 12.19
N TRP A 228 -0.05 12.85 12.60
CA TRP A 228 -0.26 13.72 13.74
C TRP A 228 -1.31 13.10 14.65
N THR A 229 -1.07 13.13 15.96
CA THR A 229 -2.12 12.92 16.95
C THR A 229 -2.23 14.17 17.81
N VAL A 230 -3.43 14.75 17.85
CA VAL A 230 -3.72 15.98 18.59
C VAL A 230 -4.60 15.63 19.78
N TYR A 231 -4.19 16.08 20.97
CA TYR A 231 -4.92 15.89 22.22
C TYR A 231 -5.18 17.26 22.86
N GLN A 232 -6.45 17.68 22.93
CA GLN A 232 -6.83 18.83 23.72
C GLN A 232 -7.20 18.35 25.13
N LEU A 233 -6.40 18.70 26.14
CA LEU A 233 -6.60 18.21 27.51
C LEU A 233 -7.69 19.03 28.21
N PRO A 234 -8.90 18.48 28.44
CA PRO A 234 -10.01 19.26 28.97
C PRO A 234 -9.70 19.78 30.38
N GLY A 235 -9.94 21.07 30.61
CA GLY A 235 -9.71 21.72 31.90
C GLY A 235 -8.24 22.05 32.21
N GLN A 236 -7.28 21.70 31.34
CA GLN A 236 -5.86 22.01 31.55
C GLN A 236 -5.37 23.22 30.74
N ASN A 237 -6.15 23.70 29.76
CA ASN A 237 -5.73 24.72 28.78
C ASN A 237 -4.41 24.35 28.08
N VAL A 238 -4.20 23.04 27.83
CA VAL A 238 -3.01 22.52 27.17
C VAL A 238 -3.45 21.66 25.98
N THR A 239 -2.80 21.89 24.84
CA THR A 239 -2.94 21.08 23.63
C THR A 239 -1.61 20.38 23.36
N LEU A 240 -1.65 19.06 23.14
CA LEU A 240 -0.50 18.26 22.74
C LEU A 240 -0.64 17.90 21.26
N THR A 241 0.41 18.12 20.47
CA THR A 241 0.50 17.63 19.10
C THR A 241 1.71 16.71 18.96
N CYS A 242 1.47 15.42 18.74
CA CYS A 242 2.49 14.43 18.44
C CYS A 242 2.64 14.32 16.93
N ARG A 243 3.77 14.77 16.38
CA ARG A 243 4.17 14.55 14.99
C ARG A 243 5.02 13.29 14.91
N GLN A 244 4.54 12.31 14.15
CA GLN A 244 5.20 11.06 13.84
C GLN A 244 5.85 11.18 12.44
N ILE A 245 7.15 10.95 12.33
CA ILE A 245 7.90 11.09 11.08
C ILE A 245 8.66 9.80 10.77
N THR A 246 8.53 9.34 9.53
CA THR A 246 9.31 8.23 8.95
C THR A 246 10.11 8.76 7.75
N PRO A 247 11.40 8.39 7.58
CA PRO A 247 12.26 8.98 6.56
C PRO A 247 12.00 8.42 5.15
N ILE A 248 10.78 8.51 4.61
CA ILE A 248 10.47 8.05 3.24
C ILE A 248 10.63 9.20 2.26
N LEU A 249 11.68 9.13 1.45
CA LEU A 249 12.14 10.23 0.63
C LEU A 249 12.37 9.72 -0.80
N PRO A 250 11.52 10.12 -1.78
CA PRO A 250 11.73 9.77 -3.18
C PRO A 250 13.15 10.11 -3.65
N HIS A 251 13.75 9.20 -4.41
CA HIS A 251 15.13 9.27 -4.93
C HIS A 251 16.26 9.31 -3.87
N ASP A 252 15.94 9.19 -2.57
CA ASP A 252 16.93 9.01 -1.51
C ASP A 252 17.03 7.52 -1.17
N TYR A 253 18.22 6.94 -1.39
CA TYR A 253 18.47 5.51 -1.22
C TYR A 253 19.25 5.15 0.06
N GLN A 254 19.40 6.13 0.96
CA GLN A 254 20.04 5.97 2.26
C GLN A 254 19.01 6.15 3.37
N ASP A 255 18.46 7.35 3.51
CA ASP A 255 17.55 7.71 4.59
C ASP A 255 16.23 6.91 4.49
N SER A 256 15.77 6.65 3.26
CA SER A 256 14.63 5.77 3.00
C SER A 256 14.81 4.33 3.44
N SER A 257 16.02 3.88 3.77
CA SER A 257 16.29 2.52 4.25
C SER A 257 16.30 2.38 5.77
N LEU A 258 16.21 3.50 6.51
CA LEU A 258 16.55 3.50 7.94
C LEU A 258 15.43 2.92 8.81
N PRO A 259 15.75 2.01 9.75
CA PRO A 259 14.79 1.41 10.67
C PRO A 259 14.50 2.32 11.87
N VAL A 260 13.96 3.51 11.59
CA VAL A 260 13.74 4.57 12.59
C VAL A 260 12.38 5.23 12.43
N GLY A 261 11.88 5.76 13.55
CA GLY A 261 10.74 6.66 13.64
C GLY A 261 11.03 7.79 14.62
N VAL A 262 10.55 8.99 14.32
CA VAL A 262 10.70 10.17 15.20
C VAL A 262 9.34 10.63 15.69
N PHE A 263 9.26 11.02 16.96
CA PHE A 263 8.08 11.60 17.58
C PHE A 263 8.44 12.98 18.14
N VAL A 264 7.89 14.03 17.55
CA VAL A 264 8.07 15.41 18.00
C VAL A 264 6.78 15.85 18.67
N TRP A 265 6.88 16.21 19.94
CA TRP A 265 5.77 16.71 20.73
C TRP A 265 5.86 18.23 20.82
N ASP A 266 4.96 18.91 20.12
CA ASP A 266 4.74 20.34 20.31
C ASP A 266 3.59 20.50 21.32
N VAL A 267 3.89 21.14 22.44
CA VAL A 267 2.97 21.35 23.56
C VAL A 267 2.64 22.83 23.65
N GLU A 268 1.35 23.16 23.53
CA GLU A 268 0.84 24.53 23.55
C GLU A 268 0.09 24.80 24.85
N ASN A 269 0.41 25.90 25.53
CA ASN A 269 -0.27 26.38 26.73
C ASN A 269 -1.13 27.58 26.40
N GLU A 270 -2.44 27.43 26.51
CA GLU A 270 -3.43 28.49 26.32
C GLU A 270 -3.70 29.25 27.64
N GLY A 271 -3.18 28.75 28.76
CA GLY A 271 -3.32 29.35 30.09
C GLY A 271 -2.33 30.50 30.36
N ASP A 272 -2.62 31.22 31.44
CA ASP A 272 -1.85 32.38 31.90
C ASP A 272 -0.73 32.04 32.90
N GLU A 273 -0.58 30.76 33.24
CA GLU A 273 0.42 30.28 34.21
C GLU A 273 1.42 29.34 33.55
N ALA A 274 2.66 29.35 34.04
CA ALA A 274 3.71 28.46 33.59
C ALA A 274 3.46 27.03 34.13
N LEU A 275 3.83 26.04 33.32
CA LEU A 275 3.75 24.63 33.67
C LEU A 275 5.10 23.95 33.42
N ASP A 276 5.35 22.87 34.13
CA ASP A 276 6.34 21.89 33.71
C ASP A 276 5.58 20.75 33.03
N VAL A 277 6.03 20.34 31.85
CA VAL A 277 5.45 19.23 31.10
C VAL A 277 6.48 18.11 30.98
N SER A 278 6.06 16.91 31.36
CA SER A 278 6.83 15.69 31.22
C SER A 278 6.08 14.74 30.32
N ILE A 279 6.76 14.21 29.30
CA ILE A 279 6.23 13.14 28.45
C ILE A 279 7.11 11.92 28.63
N MET A 280 6.49 10.79 28.98
CA MET A 280 7.15 9.49 29.09
C MET A 280 6.80 8.64 27.89
N PHE A 281 7.80 8.02 27.26
CA PHE A 281 7.66 6.98 26.25
C PHE A 281 8.10 5.63 26.87
N SER A 282 7.13 4.76 27.15
CA SER A 282 7.37 3.40 27.65
C SER A 282 7.32 2.38 26.54
N MET A 283 8.14 1.33 26.65
CA MET A 283 8.23 0.25 25.66
C MET A 283 8.59 -1.08 26.33
N ARG A 284 7.89 -2.15 25.93
CA ARG A 284 8.24 -3.54 26.25
C ARG A 284 9.43 -3.97 25.39
N ASN A 285 10.33 -4.75 25.98
CA ASN A 285 11.33 -5.49 25.21
C ASN A 285 10.67 -6.78 24.71
N GLY A 286 10.38 -6.86 23.41
CA GLY A 286 9.60 -7.93 22.80
C GLY A 286 8.09 -7.67 22.83
N LEU A 287 7.29 -8.68 22.41
CA LEU A 287 5.84 -8.53 22.22
C LEU A 287 4.98 -9.23 23.28
N GLY A 288 5.60 -9.89 24.25
CA GLY A 288 5.02 -10.63 25.36
C GLY A 288 4.46 -12.00 25.04
N VAL A 289 4.92 -12.66 23.97
CA VAL A 289 4.57 -14.04 23.56
C VAL A 289 5.72 -14.64 22.75
N GLY A 290 5.70 -15.96 22.55
CA GLY A 290 6.57 -16.62 21.58
C GLY A 290 8.05 -16.47 21.96
N ASP A 291 8.78 -15.67 21.17
CA ASP A 291 10.23 -15.45 21.27
C ASP A 291 10.65 -14.80 22.60
N ASP A 292 9.73 -14.13 23.30
CA ASP A 292 9.94 -13.56 24.63
C ASP A 292 9.92 -14.61 25.75
N ALA A 293 9.14 -15.68 25.57
CA ALA A 293 8.83 -16.63 26.64
C ALA A 293 10.05 -17.34 27.26
N PRO A 294 11.12 -17.66 26.50
CA PRO A 294 12.34 -18.23 27.07
C PRO A 294 13.05 -17.33 28.09
N GLY A 295 12.82 -16.01 28.08
CA GLY A 295 13.55 -15.02 28.88
C GLY A 295 14.91 -14.66 28.29
N GLY A 296 15.74 -13.97 29.07
CA GLY A 296 17.07 -13.49 28.65
C GLY A 296 17.07 -12.13 27.95
N LEU A 297 15.94 -11.43 27.95
CA LEU A 297 15.81 -10.07 27.45
C LEU A 297 16.34 -9.09 28.50
N TRP A 298 17.05 -8.05 28.10
CA TRP A 298 17.62 -7.08 29.05
C TRP A 298 17.70 -5.69 28.43
N ASN A 299 17.77 -4.67 29.28
CA ASN A 299 17.81 -3.28 28.87
C ASN A 299 19.00 -2.56 29.49
N GLU A 300 19.56 -1.56 28.82
CA GLU A 300 20.60 -0.69 29.37
C GLU A 300 20.43 0.77 28.96
N PRO A 301 20.85 1.73 29.79
CA PRO A 301 20.85 3.13 29.41
C PRO A 301 22.04 3.44 28.50
N PHE A 302 21.86 4.40 27.60
CA PHE A 302 22.95 4.93 26.80
C PHE A 302 22.91 6.47 26.76
N CYS A 303 24.07 7.06 26.53
CA CYS A 303 24.26 8.47 26.25
C CYS A 303 25.26 8.59 25.11
N LEU A 304 24.86 9.23 24.01
CA LEU A 304 25.70 9.49 22.85
C LEU A 304 25.75 11.00 22.61
N GLU A 305 26.93 11.58 22.82
CA GLU A 305 27.24 12.96 22.48
C GLU A 305 28.09 12.96 21.20
N ARG A 306 27.59 13.62 20.16
CA ARG A 306 28.27 13.72 18.88
C ARG A 306 27.82 14.99 18.17
N ASP A 307 28.78 15.66 17.53
CA ASP A 307 28.54 16.89 16.75
C ASP A 307 27.84 18.01 17.56
N GLY A 308 28.07 18.05 18.87
CA GLY A 308 27.48 19.03 19.79
C GLY A 308 26.04 18.73 20.25
N GLU A 309 25.45 17.63 19.77
CA GLU A 309 24.11 17.18 20.15
C GLU A 309 24.20 15.92 21.03
N THR A 310 23.41 15.88 22.10
CA THR A 310 23.39 14.77 23.06
C THR A 310 22.06 14.04 23.00
N VAL A 311 22.12 12.72 22.77
CA VAL A 311 20.96 11.83 22.78
C VAL A 311 21.12 10.81 23.89
N GLN A 312 20.07 10.65 24.70
CA GLN A 312 20.02 9.73 25.83
C GLN A 312 18.81 8.82 25.72
N GLY A 313 18.91 7.60 26.24
CA GLY A 313 17.80 6.66 26.16
C GLY A 313 18.10 5.28 26.71
N LEU A 314 17.31 4.32 26.26
CA LEU A 314 17.42 2.90 26.61
C LEU A 314 17.62 2.06 25.37
N LEU A 315 18.50 1.08 25.48
CA LEU A 315 18.63 -0.04 24.56
C LEU A 315 17.87 -1.23 25.12
N LEU A 316 17.03 -1.86 24.30
CA LEU A 316 16.24 -3.03 24.62
C LEU A 316 16.80 -4.18 23.77
N HIS A 317 17.57 -5.06 24.41
CA HIS A 317 18.27 -6.14 23.73
C HIS A 317 17.40 -7.39 23.66
N HIS A 318 17.18 -7.88 22.45
CA HIS A 318 16.38 -9.06 22.16
C HIS A 318 17.23 -10.11 21.43
N PRO A 319 18.03 -10.92 22.16
CA PRO A 319 19.04 -11.82 21.59
C PRO A 319 18.47 -13.11 20.96
N THR A 320 17.17 -13.18 20.68
CA THR A 320 16.52 -14.39 20.16
C THR A 320 16.90 -14.68 18.71
N LEU A 321 17.34 -15.91 18.46
CA LEU A 321 17.69 -16.42 17.13
C LEU A 321 16.44 -16.73 16.29
N PRO A 322 16.52 -16.68 14.94
CA PRO A 322 17.71 -16.50 14.11
C PRO A 322 18.16 -15.04 13.91
N ASN A 323 17.27 -14.08 14.21
CA ASN A 323 17.40 -12.67 13.86
C ASN A 323 17.38 -11.82 15.15
N PRO A 324 18.47 -11.77 15.92
CA PRO A 324 18.54 -10.93 17.11
C PRO A 324 18.46 -9.45 16.71
N TYR A 325 17.94 -8.62 17.62
CA TYR A 325 17.84 -7.18 17.40
C TYR A 325 17.98 -6.39 18.70
N THR A 326 18.33 -5.12 18.56
CA THR A 326 18.32 -4.14 19.66
C THR A 326 17.46 -2.96 19.26
N MET A 327 16.48 -2.60 20.09
CA MET A 327 15.71 -1.38 19.93
C MET A 327 16.29 -0.26 20.77
N ALA A 328 16.27 0.98 20.29
CA ALA A 328 16.58 2.16 21.07
C ALA A 328 15.34 3.04 21.20
N VAL A 329 14.93 3.30 22.43
CA VAL A 329 13.98 4.36 22.78
C VAL A 329 14.81 5.52 23.30
N ALA A 330 14.80 6.65 22.63
CA ALA A 330 15.71 7.74 22.93
C ALA A 330 15.03 9.10 22.87
N ALA A 331 15.67 10.08 23.48
CA ALA A 331 15.27 11.47 23.45
C ALA A 331 16.49 12.39 23.32
N ARG A 332 16.24 13.59 22.78
CA ARG A 332 17.28 14.62 22.67
C ARG A 332 17.37 15.43 23.97
N LEU A 333 18.58 15.54 24.50
CA LEU A 333 18.90 16.44 25.61
C LEU A 333 19.25 17.82 25.06
N THR A 334 18.56 18.85 25.54
CA THR A 334 18.80 20.26 25.19
C THR A 334 19.04 21.08 26.45
N ALA A 335 19.40 22.36 26.31
CA ALA A 335 19.56 23.25 27.47
C ALA A 335 18.25 23.44 28.27
N ASP A 336 17.10 23.26 27.62
CA ASP A 336 15.77 23.52 28.19
C ASP A 336 15.03 22.23 28.61
N THR A 337 15.66 21.06 28.42
CA THR A 337 15.03 19.76 28.70
C THR A 337 15.86 18.92 29.66
N THR A 338 15.18 18.11 30.47
CA THR A 338 15.78 17.05 31.28
C THR A 338 15.33 15.71 30.74
N VAL A 339 16.27 14.79 30.52
CA VAL A 339 15.97 13.40 30.11
C VAL A 339 16.25 12.46 31.27
N THR A 340 15.26 11.67 31.65
CA THR A 340 15.37 10.61 32.66
C THR A 340 14.85 9.29 32.11
N HIS A 341 15.11 8.19 32.79
CA HIS A 341 14.69 6.86 32.31
C HIS A 341 14.42 5.91 33.49
N ILE A 342 13.84 4.75 33.18
CA ILE A 342 13.84 3.57 34.04
C ILE A 342 14.19 2.35 33.20
N THR A 343 15.24 1.63 33.59
CA THR A 343 15.77 0.51 32.79
C THR A 343 14.84 -0.71 32.77
N ALA A 344 14.13 -0.98 33.86
CA ALA A 344 13.28 -2.16 33.98
C ALA A 344 12.06 -1.95 34.87
N PHE A 345 10.90 -2.37 34.38
CA PHE A 345 9.71 -2.68 35.16
C PHE A 345 8.97 -3.87 34.55
N ASP A 346 8.10 -4.52 35.32
CA ASP A 346 7.26 -5.61 34.83
C ASP A 346 6.01 -5.05 34.12
N PRO A 347 5.89 -5.17 32.79
CA PRO A 347 4.75 -4.66 32.02
C PRO A 347 3.44 -5.42 32.28
N ASP A 348 3.51 -6.61 32.89
CA ASP A 348 2.37 -7.46 33.18
C ASP A 348 1.86 -7.26 34.64
N SER A 349 2.51 -6.38 35.41
CA SER A 349 2.21 -6.03 36.80
C SER A 349 1.24 -4.83 36.96
N THR A 350 1.19 -4.20 38.14
CA THR A 350 0.39 -2.98 38.39
C THR A 350 1.01 -1.72 37.78
N GLY A 351 2.32 -1.71 37.51
CA GLY A 351 3.05 -0.53 37.02
C GLY A 351 3.17 0.61 38.04
N GLN A 352 2.93 0.34 39.33
CA GLN A 352 2.83 1.36 40.38
C GLN A 352 4.10 2.19 40.54
N GLN A 353 5.28 1.56 40.48
CA GLN A 353 6.57 2.24 40.65
C GLN A 353 6.73 3.37 39.64
N VAL A 354 6.74 3.02 38.33
CA VAL A 354 6.87 3.98 37.22
C VAL A 354 5.85 5.12 37.32
N TRP A 355 4.61 4.80 37.71
CA TRP A 355 3.55 5.78 37.81
C TRP A 355 3.76 6.77 38.96
N GLN A 356 4.23 6.29 40.12
CA GLN A 356 4.47 7.12 41.29
C GLN A 356 5.70 8.00 41.14
N ASP A 357 6.77 7.50 40.52
CA ASP A 357 7.97 8.29 40.21
C ASP A 357 7.57 9.54 39.41
N LEU A 358 6.85 9.33 38.30
CA LEU A 358 6.37 10.43 37.45
C LEU A 358 5.41 11.38 38.17
N LEU A 359 4.56 10.85 39.07
CA LEU A 359 3.64 11.67 39.87
C LEU A 359 4.39 12.57 40.87
N GLN A 360 5.50 12.09 41.43
CA GLN A 360 6.22 12.76 42.51
C GLN A 360 6.89 14.04 42.00
N ASP A 361 7.68 13.94 40.93
CA ASP A 361 8.51 15.05 40.45
C ASP A 361 8.49 15.27 38.92
N GLY A 362 7.74 14.46 38.17
CA GLY A 362 7.70 14.51 36.70
C GLY A 362 8.88 13.79 36.04
N GLN A 363 9.70 13.08 36.81
CA GLN A 363 10.88 12.37 36.33
C GLN A 363 10.75 10.86 36.58
N LEU A 364 11.78 10.12 36.18
CA LEU A 364 11.86 8.67 36.34
C LEU A 364 13.16 8.35 37.07
N ASP A 365 13.07 7.47 38.05
CA ASP A 365 14.23 7.05 38.84
C ASP A 365 14.67 5.65 38.40
N SER A 366 15.89 5.55 37.84
CA SER A 366 16.50 4.28 37.46
C SER A 366 17.63 3.89 38.40
N PRO A 367 17.75 2.59 38.76
CA PRO A 367 19.03 2.03 39.18
C PRO A 367 20.11 2.28 38.12
N ALA A 368 21.37 2.43 38.56
CA ALA A 368 22.49 2.62 37.67
C ALA A 368 22.83 1.34 36.87
N GLY A 369 23.11 1.49 35.58
CA GLY A 369 23.58 0.41 34.69
C GLY A 369 22.47 -0.45 34.08
N GLN A 370 22.86 -1.58 33.50
CA GLN A 370 21.95 -2.51 32.82
C GLN A 370 20.99 -3.21 33.79
N SER A 371 19.82 -3.61 33.28
CA SER A 371 18.87 -4.44 34.02
C SER A 371 19.39 -5.87 34.21
N THR A 372 18.81 -6.60 35.17
CA THR A 372 18.94 -8.05 35.15
C THR A 372 18.20 -8.63 33.94
N PRO A 373 18.73 -9.67 33.28
CA PRO A 373 18.00 -10.36 32.23
C PRO A 373 16.67 -10.93 32.73
N SER A 374 15.65 -10.90 31.87
CA SER A 374 14.31 -11.37 32.18
C SER A 374 14.30 -12.87 32.47
N GLN A 375 13.47 -13.28 33.43
CA GLN A 375 13.24 -14.68 33.72
C GLN A 375 12.23 -15.26 32.72
N LYS A 376 12.24 -16.59 32.59
CA LYS A 376 11.29 -17.32 31.75
C LYS A 376 9.84 -16.93 32.12
N GLY A 377 9.08 -16.48 31.12
CA GLY A 377 7.68 -16.08 31.27
C GLY A 377 7.43 -14.73 31.96
N VAL A 378 8.47 -14.00 32.36
CA VAL A 378 8.36 -12.66 32.97
C VAL A 378 8.71 -11.59 31.93
N GLY A 379 7.81 -10.63 31.73
CA GLY A 379 8.07 -9.50 30.84
C GLY A 379 9.07 -8.50 31.41
N ILE A 380 9.72 -7.74 30.53
CA ILE A 380 10.54 -6.59 30.91
C ILE A 380 10.22 -5.42 29.98
N ALA A 381 10.08 -4.24 30.56
CA ALA A 381 9.85 -2.98 29.85
C ALA A 381 10.74 -1.88 30.42
N GLY A 382 11.03 -0.87 29.61
CA GLY A 382 11.74 0.34 30.01
C GLY A 382 10.98 1.59 29.59
N ALA A 383 11.36 2.75 30.11
CA ALA A 383 10.78 4.02 29.68
C ALA A 383 11.80 5.16 29.71
N VAL A 384 11.62 6.12 28.80
CA VAL A 384 12.36 7.39 28.74
C VAL A 384 11.38 8.53 28.97
N CYS A 385 11.72 9.49 29.82
CA CYS A 385 10.91 10.68 30.09
C CYS A 385 11.70 11.93 29.72
N VAL A 386 11.03 12.88 29.07
CA VAL A 386 11.58 14.22 28.80
C VAL A 386 10.71 15.24 29.52
N THR A 387 11.34 16.08 30.31
CA THR A 387 10.69 17.21 31.01
C THR A 387 11.15 18.52 30.40
N GLY A 388 10.23 19.45 30.16
CA GLY A 388 10.53 20.80 29.69
C GLY A 388 9.67 21.86 30.37
N LYS A 389 10.11 23.12 30.29
CA LYS A 389 9.35 24.29 30.78
C LYS A 389 8.37 24.76 29.72
N LEU A 390 7.11 24.93 30.12
CA LEU A 390 6.03 25.40 29.27
C LEU A 390 5.56 26.79 29.74
N PRO A 391 5.95 27.87 29.05
CA PRO A 391 5.60 29.23 29.46
C PRO A 391 4.10 29.54 29.32
N PRO A 392 3.59 30.56 30.04
CA PRO A 392 2.23 31.09 29.82
C PRO A 392 2.01 31.50 28.37
N ARG A 393 0.86 31.15 27.79
CA ARG A 393 0.51 31.52 26.39
C ARG A 393 1.60 31.18 25.37
N GLY A 394 2.37 30.13 25.63
CA GLY A 394 3.53 29.76 24.82
C GLY A 394 3.57 28.28 24.51
N GLN A 395 4.71 27.83 23.99
CA GLN A 395 4.89 26.47 23.52
C GLN A 395 6.27 25.94 23.92
N CYS A 396 6.39 24.62 24.04
CA CYS A 396 7.67 23.93 24.11
C CYS A 396 7.67 22.68 23.22
N ARG A 397 8.87 22.16 22.94
CA ARG A 397 9.07 20.98 22.08
C ARG A 397 9.85 19.90 22.82
N LEU A 398 9.37 18.65 22.74
CA LEU A 398 10.03 17.47 23.28
C LEU A 398 10.19 16.43 22.17
N GLU A 399 11.36 15.82 22.01
CA GLU A 399 11.70 14.99 20.86
C GLU A 399 12.14 13.59 21.28
N PHE A 400 11.53 12.57 20.67
CA PHE A 400 11.85 11.17 20.88
C PHE A 400 12.15 10.48 19.55
N SER A 401 12.95 9.42 19.60
CA SER A 401 13.11 8.48 18.51
C SER A 401 12.89 7.04 18.96
N LEU A 402 12.44 6.23 18.03
CA LEU A 402 12.43 4.78 18.11
C LEU A 402 13.26 4.23 16.96
N ALA A 403 14.34 3.52 17.27
CA ALA A 403 15.19 2.85 16.29
C ALA A 403 15.27 1.35 16.57
N TRP A 404 15.45 0.51 15.56
CA TRP A 404 15.67 -0.92 15.75
C TRP A 404 16.77 -1.45 14.83
N ASP A 405 17.82 -1.98 15.44
CA ASP A 405 18.97 -2.55 14.73
C ASP A 405 18.82 -4.08 14.68
N MET A 406 18.37 -4.56 13.51
CA MET A 406 18.33 -5.98 13.12
C MET A 406 19.12 -6.16 11.82
N PRO A 407 20.46 -6.08 11.85
CA PRO A 407 21.26 -5.90 10.64
C PRO A 407 21.38 -7.19 9.85
N ARG A 408 21.52 -8.31 10.58
CA ARG A 408 21.67 -9.66 10.05
C ARG A 408 20.32 -10.37 10.09
N ILE A 409 19.85 -10.85 8.95
CA ILE A 409 18.61 -11.61 8.84
C ILE A 409 18.83 -12.96 8.16
N MET A 410 17.97 -13.92 8.50
CA MET A 410 17.76 -15.18 7.80
C MET A 410 16.25 -15.37 7.57
N PHE A 411 15.88 -15.89 6.40
CA PHE A 411 14.50 -16.29 6.09
C PHE A 411 14.15 -17.64 6.75
N GLY A 412 12.91 -18.11 6.59
CA GLY A 412 12.40 -19.29 7.29
C GLY A 412 13.17 -20.58 7.03
N ALA A 413 13.73 -20.78 5.82
CA ALA A 413 14.56 -21.95 5.54
C ALA A 413 15.99 -21.87 6.14
N LYS A 414 16.43 -20.69 6.60
CA LYS A 414 17.73 -20.47 7.25
C LYS A 414 18.91 -20.99 6.41
N GLY A 415 18.78 -20.93 5.09
CA GLY A 415 19.76 -21.41 4.12
C GLY A 415 20.94 -20.47 3.96
N GLN A 416 20.71 -19.16 4.07
CA GLN A 416 21.80 -18.17 4.02
C GLN A 416 21.54 -16.92 4.86
N VAL A 417 22.62 -16.17 5.11
CA VAL A 417 22.60 -14.92 5.87
C VAL A 417 22.55 -13.74 4.91
N TYR A 418 21.66 -12.80 5.20
CA TYR A 418 21.55 -11.54 4.47
C TYR A 418 21.76 -10.36 5.42
N TYR A 419 22.11 -9.22 4.85
CA TYR A 419 22.23 -7.96 5.57
C TYR A 419 21.26 -6.94 5.00
N ARG A 420 20.55 -6.23 5.88
CA ARG A 420 19.66 -5.14 5.46
C ARG A 420 20.44 -3.97 4.88
N ARG A 421 19.79 -3.20 4.02
CA ARG A 421 20.38 -2.08 3.30
C ARG A 421 21.06 -1.05 4.20
N TYR A 422 20.40 -0.62 5.28
CA TYR A 422 20.95 0.44 6.14
C TYR A 422 22.30 0.09 6.75
N THR A 423 22.65 -1.21 6.82
CA THR A 423 23.95 -1.68 7.34
C THR A 423 25.14 -1.18 6.54
N ARG A 424 24.92 -0.77 5.28
CA ARG A 424 25.92 -0.06 4.47
C ARG A 424 26.39 1.24 5.13
N PHE A 425 25.50 1.92 5.83
CA PHE A 425 25.74 3.25 6.40
C PHE A 425 26.03 3.21 7.90
N PHE A 426 25.50 2.20 8.61
CA PHE A 426 25.59 2.11 10.08
C PHE A 426 26.32 0.87 10.61
N GLY A 427 26.81 -0.01 9.73
CA GLY A 427 27.53 -1.23 10.12
C GLY A 427 26.64 -2.46 10.29
N ARG A 428 27.28 -3.61 10.54
CA ARG A 428 26.64 -4.95 10.57
C ARG A 428 26.68 -5.63 11.95
N ASP A 429 27.21 -4.95 12.96
CA ASP A 429 27.60 -5.56 14.23
C ASP A 429 26.44 -5.71 15.24
N GLY A 430 25.27 -5.12 14.97
CA GLY A 430 24.11 -5.18 15.88
C GLY A 430 24.19 -4.19 17.04
N ASN A 431 24.96 -3.11 16.89
CA ASN A 431 25.16 -2.04 17.88
C ASN A 431 24.86 -0.63 17.33
N ALA A 432 24.16 -0.51 16.21
CA ALA A 432 23.89 0.75 15.52
C ALA A 432 22.73 1.56 16.13
N ALA A 433 21.91 0.97 17.01
CA ALA A 433 20.70 1.61 17.54
C ALA A 433 20.93 3.00 18.20
N PRO A 434 22.01 3.24 18.98
CA PRO A 434 22.36 4.59 19.45
C PRO A 434 22.65 5.58 18.31
N ALA A 435 23.44 5.16 17.32
CA ALA A 435 23.85 6.00 16.19
C ALA A 435 22.66 6.32 15.28
N LEU A 436 21.76 5.36 15.06
CA LEU A 436 20.50 5.54 14.33
C LEU A 436 19.60 6.57 15.03
N SER A 437 19.46 6.47 16.36
CA SER A 437 18.66 7.41 17.16
C SER A 437 19.23 8.83 17.11
N HIS A 438 20.55 8.96 17.30
CA HIS A 438 21.25 10.25 17.18
C HIS A 438 21.07 10.85 15.79
N TYR A 439 21.30 10.08 14.73
CA TYR A 439 21.13 10.53 13.36
C TYR A 439 19.69 10.99 13.10
N ALA A 440 18.69 10.23 13.53
CA ALA A 440 17.28 10.56 13.33
C ALA A 440 16.88 11.86 14.03
N LEU A 441 17.26 12.03 15.30
CA LEU A 441 16.96 13.25 16.07
C LEU A 441 17.68 14.50 15.54
N CYS A 442 18.83 14.33 14.89
CA CYS A 442 19.57 15.44 14.28
C CYS A 442 19.09 15.77 12.85
N ARG A 443 18.40 14.86 12.16
CA ARG A 443 18.05 14.99 10.73
C ARG A 443 16.58 15.10 10.41
N TYR A 444 15.68 14.85 11.37
CA TYR A 444 14.24 14.81 11.08
C TYR A 444 13.70 16.12 10.50
N VAL A 445 14.28 17.27 10.87
CA VAL A 445 13.88 18.58 10.32
C VAL A 445 14.16 18.63 8.82
N ASP A 446 15.37 18.22 8.39
CA ASP A 446 15.73 18.10 6.97
C ASP A 446 14.78 17.12 6.25
N TRP A 447 14.38 16.03 6.92
CA TRP A 447 13.42 15.08 6.37
C TRP A 447 12.05 15.72 6.17
N GLU A 448 11.54 16.48 7.14
CA GLU A 448 10.24 17.16 7.01
C GLU A 448 10.24 18.19 5.87
N GLU A 449 11.34 18.91 5.68
CA GLU A 449 11.53 19.84 4.57
C GLU A 449 11.51 19.10 3.23
N LYS A 450 12.31 18.03 3.09
CA LYS A 450 12.32 17.19 1.89
C LYS A 450 10.95 16.58 1.63
N ILE A 451 10.27 16.07 2.66
CA ILE A 451 8.92 15.49 2.57
C ILE A 451 7.95 16.53 2.04
N SER A 452 7.96 17.73 2.61
CA SER A 452 7.08 18.82 2.18
C SER A 452 7.40 19.22 0.74
N ALA A 453 8.67 19.30 0.36
CA ALA A 453 9.09 19.68 -0.99
C ALA A 453 8.57 18.73 -2.09
N TRP A 454 8.57 17.41 -1.87
CA TRP A 454 8.05 16.48 -2.88
C TRP A 454 6.52 16.34 -2.86
N GLN A 455 5.87 16.62 -1.72
CA GLN A 455 4.40 16.59 -1.62
C GLN A 455 3.73 17.87 -2.14
N SER A 456 4.31 19.05 -1.88
CA SER A 456 3.74 20.37 -2.19
C SER A 456 3.25 20.54 -3.63
N PRO A 457 3.98 20.12 -4.68
CA PRO A 457 3.50 20.27 -6.07
C PRO A 457 2.11 19.64 -6.31
N ILE A 458 1.79 18.55 -5.61
CA ILE A 458 0.50 17.87 -5.70
C ILE A 458 -0.49 18.46 -4.70
N LEU A 459 -0.05 18.76 -3.47
CA LEU A 459 -0.91 19.32 -2.43
C LEU A 459 -1.43 20.71 -2.78
N ASP A 460 -0.63 21.53 -3.46
CA ASP A 460 -0.96 22.90 -3.82
C ASP A 460 -1.78 22.99 -5.12
N ASP A 461 -1.85 21.91 -5.91
CA ASP A 461 -2.68 21.85 -7.11
C ASP A 461 -4.17 21.86 -6.73
N ARG A 462 -4.82 22.99 -7.00
CA ARG A 462 -6.25 23.21 -6.69
C ARG A 462 -7.19 22.45 -7.61
N SER A 463 -6.71 21.92 -8.72
CA SER A 463 -7.52 21.08 -9.63
C SER A 463 -7.72 19.67 -9.09
N LEU A 464 -6.89 19.24 -8.13
CA LEU A 464 -6.94 17.92 -7.54
C LEU A 464 -7.83 17.91 -6.28
N PRO A 465 -8.76 16.94 -6.15
CA PRO A 465 -9.63 16.84 -4.98
C PRO A 465 -8.86 16.41 -3.72
N ALA A 466 -9.37 16.79 -2.55
CA ALA A 466 -8.73 16.51 -1.27
C ALA A 466 -8.60 15.00 -0.97
N TRP A 467 -9.63 14.22 -1.31
CA TRP A 467 -9.61 12.76 -1.14
C TRP A 467 -8.47 12.12 -1.93
N TYR A 468 -8.19 12.61 -3.16
CA TYR A 468 -7.15 12.05 -4.02
C TYR A 468 -5.77 12.33 -3.45
N LYS A 469 -5.52 13.55 -2.96
CA LYS A 469 -4.28 13.92 -2.27
C LYS A 469 -4.03 13.02 -1.06
N SER A 470 -5.08 12.75 -0.28
CA SER A 470 -5.02 11.83 0.86
C SER A 470 -4.65 10.41 0.41
N ALA A 471 -5.40 9.86 -0.55
CA ALA A 471 -5.21 8.50 -1.04
C ALA A 471 -3.82 8.29 -1.66
N LEU A 472 -3.39 9.18 -2.55
CA LEU A 472 -2.13 9.06 -3.31
C LEU A 472 -0.92 8.90 -2.39
N PHE A 473 -0.84 9.72 -1.35
CA PHE A 473 0.26 9.65 -0.40
C PHE A 473 0.08 8.52 0.61
N ASN A 474 -1.11 8.34 1.17
CA ASN A 474 -1.32 7.35 2.23
C ASN A 474 -1.21 5.90 1.74
N GLU A 475 -1.57 5.58 0.49
CA GLU A 475 -1.37 4.22 -0.08
C GLU A 475 0.11 3.82 -0.20
N LEU A 476 1.05 4.79 -0.22
CA LEU A 476 2.49 4.51 -0.23
C LEU A 476 3.00 3.80 1.03
N TYR A 477 2.19 3.75 2.10
CA TYR A 477 2.54 3.01 3.32
C TYR A 477 2.99 1.58 3.02
N PHE A 478 2.43 0.97 1.98
CA PHE A 478 2.68 -0.41 1.61
C PHE A 478 4.12 -0.65 1.10
N LEU A 479 4.82 0.37 0.58
CA LEU A 479 6.23 0.21 0.19
C LEU A 479 7.14 -0.08 1.37
N ALA A 480 6.79 0.38 2.58
CA ALA A 480 7.50 0.05 3.81
C ALA A 480 6.86 -1.14 4.55
N ASP A 481 5.54 -1.12 4.72
CA ASP A 481 4.79 -2.06 5.56
C ASP A 481 4.20 -3.25 4.78
N GLY A 482 4.61 -3.43 3.52
CA GLY A 482 4.30 -4.56 2.65
C GLY A 482 5.24 -5.74 2.83
N GLY A 483 5.85 -5.90 4.02
CA GLY A 483 6.74 -7.02 4.32
C GLY A 483 8.09 -6.84 3.66
N THR A 484 8.41 -5.60 3.31
CA THR A 484 9.51 -5.24 2.43
C THR A 484 10.86 -5.66 3.00
N VAL A 485 11.71 -6.15 2.11
CA VAL A 485 13.11 -6.47 2.33
C VAL A 485 13.96 -5.70 1.33
N TRP A 486 15.01 -5.08 1.85
CA TRP A 486 16.00 -4.39 1.04
C TRP A 486 17.38 -4.80 1.54
N LEU A 487 18.10 -5.54 0.70
CA LEU A 487 19.26 -6.32 1.11
C LEU A 487 20.51 -5.89 0.36
N GLU A 488 21.63 -5.93 1.06
CA GLU A 488 22.95 -5.82 0.45
C GLU A 488 23.27 -7.06 -0.38
N VAL A 489 23.90 -6.87 -1.54
CA VAL A 489 24.31 -7.94 -2.45
C VAL A 489 25.84 -8.04 -2.43
N PRO A 490 26.43 -9.14 -1.91
CA PRO A 490 27.90 -9.34 -1.91
C PRO A 490 28.49 -9.48 -3.32
N GLU A 491 29.74 -9.04 -3.51
CA GLU A 491 30.42 -9.07 -4.83
C GLU A 491 30.46 -10.47 -5.48
N ASP A 492 30.68 -11.52 -4.68
CA ASP A 492 30.83 -12.90 -5.18
C ASP A 492 29.51 -13.66 -5.37
N SER A 493 28.35 -13.03 -5.11
CA SER A 493 27.05 -13.71 -5.05
C SER A 493 26.31 -13.83 -6.38
N LEU A 494 26.77 -13.15 -7.44
CA LEU A 494 26.12 -13.13 -8.74
C LEU A 494 26.77 -14.12 -9.73
N PRO A 495 26.02 -15.04 -10.36
CA PRO A 495 26.59 -16.04 -11.26
C PRO A 495 27.25 -15.41 -12.49
N GLU A 496 28.51 -15.77 -12.78
CA GLU A 496 29.28 -15.17 -13.89
C GLU A 496 28.66 -15.40 -15.27
N GLU A 497 28.07 -16.57 -15.52
CA GLU A 497 27.54 -16.98 -16.83
C GLU A 497 26.37 -16.11 -17.34
N LEU A 498 25.51 -15.64 -16.43
CA LEU A 498 24.32 -14.82 -16.77
C LEU A 498 24.62 -13.31 -16.70
N VAL A 499 25.68 -12.93 -16.00
CA VAL A 499 26.08 -11.52 -15.86
C VAL A 499 26.78 -11.00 -17.12
N GLY A 500 27.46 -11.86 -17.87
CA GLY A 500 28.21 -11.46 -19.06
C GLY A 500 27.38 -10.75 -20.14
N SER A 501 26.06 -10.98 -20.19
CA SER A 501 25.14 -10.36 -21.16
C SER A 501 24.36 -9.15 -20.63
N MET A 502 24.41 -8.84 -19.33
CA MET A 502 23.70 -7.70 -18.72
C MET A 502 24.67 -6.76 -18.01
N CYS A 503 25.09 -5.71 -18.69
CA CYS A 503 26.19 -4.85 -18.24
C CYS A 503 25.84 -3.97 -17.02
N GLN A 504 24.59 -3.55 -16.87
CA GLN A 504 24.13 -2.70 -15.76
C GLN A 504 23.67 -3.51 -14.54
N LEU A 505 23.46 -4.82 -14.67
CA LEU A 505 23.02 -5.70 -13.57
C LEU A 505 23.90 -5.56 -12.32
N ARG A 506 25.23 -5.76 -12.47
CA ARG A 506 26.19 -5.66 -11.36
C ARG A 506 26.22 -4.25 -10.76
N PRO A 507 26.40 -3.16 -11.56
CA PRO A 507 26.34 -1.80 -11.04
C PRO A 507 25.06 -1.49 -10.26
N ILE A 508 23.90 -1.87 -10.77
CA ILE A 508 22.61 -1.57 -10.12
C ILE A 508 22.46 -2.34 -8.81
N LEU A 509 22.67 -3.66 -8.80
CA LEU A 509 22.53 -4.46 -7.58
C LEU A 509 23.59 -4.12 -6.52
N ARG A 510 24.81 -3.78 -6.95
CA ARG A 510 25.86 -3.29 -6.04
C ARG A 510 25.46 -1.95 -5.44
N GLU A 511 25.04 -1.00 -6.27
CA GLU A 511 24.80 0.34 -5.78
C GLU A 511 23.51 0.43 -5.00
N TYR A 512 22.44 -0.21 -5.45
CA TYR A 512 21.10 -0.08 -4.88
C TYR A 512 20.61 -1.32 -4.14
N GLY A 513 21.38 -2.39 -4.07
CA GLY A 513 20.97 -3.62 -3.38
C GLY A 513 19.91 -4.41 -4.14
N ARG A 514 19.30 -5.36 -3.44
CA ARG A 514 18.23 -6.23 -3.92
C ARG A 514 16.94 -5.93 -3.16
N PHE A 515 15.83 -5.92 -3.88
CA PHE A 515 14.56 -5.42 -3.37
C PHE A 515 13.42 -6.44 -3.53
N GLY A 516 12.61 -6.58 -2.48
CA GLY A 516 11.42 -7.42 -2.51
C GLY A 516 10.35 -6.93 -1.54
N TYR A 517 9.09 -6.99 -1.94
CA TYR A 517 7.93 -6.72 -1.08
C TYR A 517 6.79 -7.68 -1.40
N LEU A 518 5.96 -7.97 -0.42
CA LEU A 518 4.93 -9.00 -0.54
C LEU A 518 3.76 -8.52 -1.41
N GLU A 519 3.07 -9.48 -2.00
CA GLU A 519 1.79 -9.28 -2.65
C GLU A 519 0.74 -8.72 -1.68
N GLY A 520 0.68 -9.27 -0.47
CA GLY A 520 -0.10 -8.74 0.65
C GLY A 520 0.26 -9.37 1.98
N GLN A 521 -0.41 -8.96 3.06
CA GLN A 521 -0.17 -9.52 4.39
C GLN A 521 -0.71 -10.95 4.55
N GLU A 522 -1.73 -11.32 3.77
CA GLU A 522 -2.30 -12.67 3.75
C GLU A 522 -1.69 -13.55 2.64
N TYR A 523 -1.19 -12.91 1.56
CA TYR A 523 -0.61 -13.56 0.38
C TYR A 523 0.90 -13.29 0.40
N ARG A 524 1.63 -14.17 1.08
CA ARG A 524 3.05 -13.99 1.43
C ARG A 524 3.97 -14.47 0.32
N MET A 525 3.86 -13.84 -0.84
CA MET A 525 4.74 -14.06 -1.99
C MET A 525 5.43 -12.74 -2.33
N TYR A 526 6.75 -12.76 -2.51
CA TYR A 526 7.51 -11.57 -2.84
C TYR A 526 7.44 -11.26 -4.34
N ASN A 527 7.26 -9.98 -4.66
CA ASN A 527 7.21 -9.42 -6.01
C ASN A 527 6.31 -10.23 -6.95
N THR A 528 5.10 -10.59 -6.50
CA THR A 528 4.12 -11.23 -7.37
C THR A 528 3.90 -10.37 -8.60
N TYR A 529 4.34 -10.86 -9.75
CA TYR A 529 4.74 -10.01 -10.86
C TYR A 529 3.56 -9.54 -11.70
N ASP A 530 2.51 -10.36 -11.79
CA ASP A 530 1.25 -9.98 -12.42
C ASP A 530 0.50 -8.89 -11.62
N VAL A 531 0.75 -8.79 -10.31
CA VAL A 531 0.21 -7.75 -9.43
C VAL A 531 1.13 -6.52 -9.39
N HIS A 532 2.45 -6.74 -9.40
CA HIS A 532 3.46 -5.68 -9.51
C HIS A 532 3.26 -4.83 -10.77
N PHE A 533 2.74 -5.39 -11.86
CA PHE A 533 2.29 -4.64 -13.06
C PHE A 533 1.45 -3.40 -12.73
N TYR A 534 0.55 -3.49 -11.75
CA TYR A 534 -0.27 -2.37 -11.30
C TYR A 534 0.46 -1.50 -10.27
N ALA A 535 1.23 -2.11 -9.38
CA ALA A 535 1.89 -1.42 -8.26
C ALA A 535 3.15 -0.63 -8.65
N SER A 536 3.84 -1.05 -9.72
CA SER A 536 5.19 -0.60 -10.09
C SER A 536 5.28 0.87 -10.49
N PHE A 537 4.15 1.53 -10.77
CA PHE A 537 4.09 2.98 -11.00
C PHE A 537 4.66 3.77 -9.82
N ALA A 538 4.36 3.36 -8.57
CA ALA A 538 4.91 4.04 -7.39
C ALA A 538 6.44 3.92 -7.32
N LEU A 539 6.99 2.74 -7.63
CA LEU A 539 8.44 2.50 -7.58
C LEU A 539 9.16 3.20 -8.73
N VAL A 540 8.72 3.05 -9.99
CA VAL A 540 9.40 3.67 -11.12
C VAL A 540 9.39 5.21 -11.04
N MET A 541 8.33 5.80 -10.49
CA MET A 541 8.22 7.25 -10.35
C MET A 541 9.04 7.80 -9.18
N LEU A 542 9.12 7.09 -8.05
CA LEU A 542 9.69 7.64 -6.81
C LEU A 542 11.03 7.00 -6.40
N TRP A 543 11.24 5.72 -6.68
CA TRP A 543 12.49 5.00 -6.44
C TRP A 543 12.91 4.16 -7.67
N PRO A 544 13.13 4.79 -8.84
CA PRO A 544 13.37 4.07 -10.10
C PRO A 544 14.50 3.04 -10.01
N LYS A 545 15.57 3.30 -9.26
CA LYS A 545 16.68 2.34 -9.13
C LYS A 545 16.32 1.06 -8.36
N LEU A 546 15.29 1.10 -7.49
CA LEU A 546 14.73 -0.12 -6.89
C LEU A 546 13.86 -0.90 -7.88
N GLU A 547 13.06 -0.19 -8.69
CA GLU A 547 12.31 -0.82 -9.79
C GLU A 547 13.27 -1.55 -10.74
N LEU A 548 14.33 -0.88 -11.23
CA LEU A 548 15.29 -1.49 -12.13
C LEU A 548 16.00 -2.69 -11.48
N SER A 549 16.36 -2.59 -10.19
CA SER A 549 16.93 -3.72 -9.42
C SER A 549 15.99 -4.93 -9.41
N LEU A 550 14.69 -4.71 -9.15
CA LEU A 550 13.68 -5.75 -9.19
C LEU A 550 13.57 -6.39 -10.58
N GLN A 551 13.51 -5.57 -11.65
CA GLN A 551 13.44 -6.05 -13.02
C GLN A 551 14.64 -6.92 -13.39
N TYR A 552 15.84 -6.58 -12.90
CA TYR A 552 17.04 -7.40 -13.06
C TYR A 552 16.95 -8.77 -12.37
N ASP A 553 16.45 -8.83 -11.13
CA ASP A 553 16.23 -10.10 -10.44
C ASP A 553 15.17 -10.96 -11.16
N MET A 554 14.11 -10.34 -11.69
CA MET A 554 13.09 -11.03 -12.50
C MET A 554 13.66 -11.55 -13.81
N ALA A 555 14.49 -10.77 -14.50
CA ALA A 555 15.17 -11.18 -15.73
C ALA A 555 16.09 -12.39 -15.48
N LEU A 556 16.88 -12.37 -14.39
CA LEU A 556 17.70 -13.52 -13.99
C LEU A 556 16.87 -14.76 -13.70
N ALA A 557 15.77 -14.63 -12.95
CA ALA A 557 14.89 -15.74 -12.63
C ALA A 557 14.20 -16.32 -13.88
N THR A 558 13.92 -15.47 -14.87
CA THR A 558 13.32 -15.84 -16.16
C THR A 558 14.22 -16.76 -16.97
N LEU A 559 15.51 -16.46 -17.01
CA LEU A 559 16.52 -17.24 -17.75
C LEU A 559 16.89 -18.56 -17.07
N ARG A 560 16.57 -18.71 -15.79
CA ARG A 560 16.78 -19.95 -15.02
C ARG A 560 15.63 -20.94 -15.21
N GLU A 561 15.96 -22.20 -14.94
CA GLU A 561 15.04 -23.34 -14.99
C GLU A 561 15.11 -24.14 -13.67
N ASP A 562 13.96 -24.63 -13.22
CA ASP A 562 13.84 -25.62 -12.15
C ASP A 562 12.84 -26.70 -12.58
N LEU A 563 13.39 -27.84 -13.03
CA LEU A 563 12.64 -28.99 -13.52
C LEU A 563 12.10 -29.89 -12.40
N THR A 564 12.32 -29.54 -11.12
CA THR A 564 11.74 -30.26 -9.99
C THR A 564 10.22 -30.28 -10.16
N ARG A 565 9.61 -31.47 -10.05
CA ARG A 565 8.17 -31.62 -10.25
C ARG A 565 7.40 -31.43 -8.95
N ARG A 566 6.31 -30.67 -9.00
CA ARG A 566 5.36 -30.49 -7.91
C ARG A 566 3.92 -30.63 -8.37
N GLN A 567 3.04 -30.93 -7.44
CA GLN A 567 1.61 -31.02 -7.70
C GLN A 567 0.97 -29.64 -7.55
N TYR A 568 0.22 -29.22 -8.57
CA TYR A 568 -0.55 -27.98 -8.54
C TYR A 568 -1.96 -28.21 -7.98
N LEU A 569 -2.44 -27.31 -7.12
CA LEU A 569 -3.64 -27.57 -6.31
C LEU A 569 -4.93 -27.54 -7.12
N MET A 570 -5.05 -26.62 -8.08
CA MET A 570 -6.27 -26.48 -8.88
C MET A 570 -6.48 -27.68 -9.81
N SER A 571 -5.48 -28.03 -10.61
CA SER A 571 -5.58 -29.11 -11.62
C SER A 571 -5.23 -30.50 -11.07
N GLY A 572 -4.40 -30.59 -10.04
CA GLY A 572 -3.82 -31.85 -9.55
C GLY A 572 -2.66 -32.38 -10.41
N VAL A 573 -2.27 -31.66 -11.47
CA VAL A 573 -1.21 -32.06 -12.41
C VAL A 573 0.18 -31.89 -11.78
N MET A 574 1.10 -32.79 -12.12
CA MET A 574 2.53 -32.69 -11.80
C MET A 574 3.27 -31.96 -12.92
N ALA A 575 3.85 -30.80 -12.62
CA ALA A 575 4.62 -30.03 -13.58
C ALA A 575 5.89 -29.42 -12.94
N PRO A 576 6.87 -28.97 -13.75
CA PRO A 576 8.05 -28.26 -13.27
C PRO A 576 7.69 -27.04 -12.39
N VAL A 577 8.59 -26.69 -11.46
CA VAL A 577 8.47 -25.46 -10.65
C VAL A 577 8.67 -24.23 -11.53
N LYS A 578 9.65 -24.25 -12.43
CA LYS A 578 10.00 -23.10 -13.27
C LYS A 578 10.53 -23.56 -14.62
N ARG A 579 9.89 -23.13 -15.71
CA ARG A 579 10.38 -23.34 -17.08
C ARG A 579 11.25 -22.16 -17.51
N ARG A 580 12.26 -22.41 -18.36
CA ARG A 580 13.08 -21.36 -18.95
C ARG A 580 12.25 -20.42 -19.85
N ASN A 581 12.63 -19.14 -19.92
CA ASN A 581 11.97 -18.09 -20.72
C ASN A 581 10.51 -17.81 -20.34
N VAL A 582 10.14 -18.15 -19.10
CA VAL A 582 8.85 -17.75 -18.53
C VAL A 582 9.14 -16.91 -17.29
N ILE A 583 8.48 -15.76 -17.17
CA ILE A 583 8.56 -14.93 -15.97
C ILE A 583 7.99 -15.73 -14.80
N PRO A 584 8.71 -15.87 -13.66
CA PRO A 584 8.11 -16.48 -12.48
C PRO A 584 6.95 -15.61 -11.99
N HIS A 585 5.91 -16.25 -11.45
CA HIS A 585 4.80 -15.55 -10.80
C HIS A 585 5.29 -14.69 -9.65
N ASP A 586 6.20 -15.22 -8.82
CA ASP A 586 6.76 -14.54 -7.65
C ASP A 586 8.20 -14.99 -7.41
N ILE A 587 8.96 -14.22 -6.63
CA ILE A 587 10.35 -14.55 -6.29
C ILE A 587 10.47 -15.39 -5.00
N GLY A 588 9.37 -15.87 -4.41
CA GLY A 588 9.38 -16.81 -3.29
C GLY A 588 8.62 -16.36 -2.03
N ASP A 589 8.70 -17.20 -0.99
CA ASP A 589 8.00 -17.07 0.31
C ASP A 589 8.99 -16.67 1.42
N PRO A 590 8.67 -15.71 2.32
CA PRO A 590 9.51 -15.37 3.48
C PRO A 590 9.80 -16.55 4.42
N ASP A 591 8.97 -17.58 4.45
CA ASP A 591 9.20 -18.80 5.24
C ASP A 591 10.05 -19.87 4.50
N ASP A 592 10.60 -19.51 3.34
CA ASP A 592 11.55 -20.32 2.57
C ASP A 592 12.83 -19.52 2.25
N GLU A 593 13.29 -19.49 0.99
CA GLU A 593 14.44 -18.70 0.54
C GLU A 593 14.07 -17.91 -0.73
N PRO A 594 13.58 -16.66 -0.59
CA PRO A 594 13.30 -15.77 -1.74
C PRO A 594 14.52 -15.62 -2.67
N TRP A 595 14.27 -15.34 -3.95
CA TRP A 595 15.21 -15.33 -5.08
C TRP A 595 15.88 -16.66 -5.44
N LEU A 596 16.08 -17.56 -4.46
CA LEU A 596 16.63 -18.90 -4.69
C LEU A 596 15.53 -19.90 -5.05
N ARG A 597 14.37 -19.81 -4.39
CA ARG A 597 13.21 -20.69 -4.58
C ARG A 597 12.00 -19.87 -5.03
N VAL A 598 11.97 -19.57 -6.32
CA VAL A 598 10.92 -18.79 -6.98
C VAL A 598 9.63 -19.60 -7.17
N ASN A 599 8.54 -18.91 -7.56
CA ASN A 599 7.21 -19.50 -7.75
C ASN A 599 6.68 -20.18 -6.47
N ALA A 600 6.64 -19.49 -5.34
CA ALA A 600 5.99 -20.02 -4.13
C ALA A 600 4.49 -20.31 -4.36
N TYR A 601 3.84 -19.60 -5.28
CA TYR A 601 2.48 -19.91 -5.71
C TYR A 601 2.35 -21.30 -6.33
N VAL A 602 1.47 -22.13 -5.76
CA VAL A 602 1.24 -23.54 -6.19
C VAL A 602 -0.23 -23.83 -6.56
N VAL A 603 -1.09 -22.81 -6.60
CA VAL A 603 -2.51 -23.04 -6.91
C VAL A 603 -2.66 -23.45 -8.38
N HIS A 604 -2.04 -22.70 -9.30
CA HIS A 604 -1.98 -22.99 -10.74
C HIS A 604 -0.53 -23.18 -11.21
N ASP A 605 -0.34 -23.96 -12.29
CA ASP A 605 0.91 -23.92 -13.05
C ASP A 605 0.93 -22.63 -13.87
N THR A 606 1.77 -21.69 -13.45
CA THR A 606 1.87 -20.35 -14.05
C THR A 606 2.75 -20.34 -15.29
N ALA A 607 3.40 -21.47 -15.64
CA ALA A 607 4.29 -21.55 -16.80
C ALA A 607 3.58 -21.33 -18.14
N ASP A 608 2.26 -21.49 -18.17
CA ASP A 608 1.43 -21.27 -19.35
C ASP A 608 0.42 -20.12 -19.15
N TRP A 609 0.63 -19.25 -18.15
CA TRP A 609 -0.16 -18.02 -17.99
C TRP A 609 0.14 -17.03 -19.12
N LYS A 610 -0.90 -16.36 -19.61
CA LYS A 610 -0.84 -15.51 -20.81
C LYS A 610 -0.42 -14.07 -20.53
N ASP A 611 -0.43 -13.61 -19.28
CA ASP A 611 -0.21 -12.20 -18.95
C ASP A 611 1.20 -11.92 -18.40
N LEU A 612 1.81 -12.84 -17.64
CA LEU A 612 3.12 -12.62 -16.98
C LEU A 612 4.23 -12.16 -17.93
N ASN A 613 4.47 -12.90 -19.03
CA ASN A 613 5.49 -12.57 -20.01
C ASN A 613 5.22 -11.22 -20.69
N LEU A 614 3.95 -10.93 -20.99
CA LEU A 614 3.53 -9.68 -21.65
C LEU A 614 3.71 -8.49 -20.72
N LYS A 615 3.30 -8.63 -19.46
CA LYS A 615 3.48 -7.63 -18.41
C LYS A 615 4.95 -7.29 -18.18
N PHE A 616 5.86 -8.25 -18.33
CA PHE A 616 7.30 -7.97 -18.24
C PHE A 616 7.79 -7.09 -19.39
N VAL A 617 7.43 -7.42 -20.62
CA VAL A 617 7.82 -6.62 -21.81
C VAL A 617 7.27 -5.20 -21.72
N LEU A 618 6.00 -5.08 -21.32
CA LEU A 618 5.34 -3.79 -21.10
C LEU A 618 6.04 -2.96 -20.02
N GLN A 619 6.33 -3.55 -18.85
CA GLN A 619 7.01 -2.87 -17.75
C GLN A 619 8.43 -2.44 -18.13
N VAL A 620 9.23 -3.32 -18.74
CA VAL A 620 10.58 -2.99 -19.21
C VAL A 620 10.57 -1.75 -20.10
N TYR A 621 9.66 -1.69 -21.07
CA TYR A 621 9.59 -0.56 -21.98
C TYR A 621 9.09 0.71 -21.30
N ARG A 622 8.08 0.63 -20.42
CA ARG A 622 7.63 1.77 -19.61
C ARG A 622 8.78 2.31 -18.75
N ASP A 623 9.51 1.44 -18.08
CA ASP A 623 10.59 1.84 -17.17
C ASP A 623 11.74 2.47 -17.94
N TYR A 624 12.09 1.91 -19.09
CA TYR A 624 12.98 2.55 -20.06
C TYR A 624 12.48 3.95 -20.44
N TYR A 625 11.22 4.08 -20.85
CA TYR A 625 10.64 5.33 -21.33
C TYR A 625 10.66 6.42 -20.24
N LEU A 626 10.31 6.06 -19.01
CA LEU A 626 10.26 7.00 -17.88
C LEU A 626 11.64 7.36 -17.34
N THR A 627 12.62 6.46 -17.41
CA THR A 627 13.98 6.69 -16.88
C THR A 627 14.98 7.17 -17.92
N GLY A 628 14.70 6.95 -19.21
CA GLY A 628 15.64 7.17 -20.31
C GLY A 628 16.85 6.22 -20.32
N ASP A 629 16.84 5.15 -19.52
CA ASP A 629 18.00 4.29 -19.30
C ASP A 629 18.22 3.32 -20.49
N GLN A 630 19.02 3.77 -21.47
CA GLN A 630 19.38 2.97 -22.64
C GLN A 630 20.19 1.72 -22.28
N GLY A 631 20.93 1.75 -21.16
CA GLY A 631 21.70 0.59 -20.69
C GLY A 631 20.76 -0.52 -20.23
N PHE A 632 19.75 -0.16 -19.44
CA PHE A 632 18.69 -1.05 -19.02
C PHE A 632 17.96 -1.69 -20.21
N LEU A 633 17.54 -0.89 -21.19
CA LEU A 633 16.86 -1.41 -22.38
C LEU A 633 17.71 -2.44 -23.13
N ARG A 634 19.00 -2.16 -23.34
CA ARG A 634 19.91 -3.08 -24.04
C ARG A 634 20.09 -4.41 -23.29
N ASP A 635 20.19 -4.36 -21.96
CA ASP A 635 20.32 -5.56 -21.14
C ASP A 635 19.03 -6.41 -21.15
N MET A 636 17.86 -5.74 -21.16
CA MET A 636 16.56 -6.41 -21.12
C MET A 636 16.09 -6.91 -22.49
N TRP A 637 16.55 -6.29 -23.58
CA TRP A 637 16.11 -6.60 -24.95
C TRP A 637 16.19 -8.11 -25.30
N PRO A 638 17.30 -8.84 -25.05
CA PRO A 638 17.36 -10.27 -25.32
C PRO A 638 16.36 -11.09 -24.49
N VAL A 639 16.06 -10.65 -23.26
CA VAL A 639 15.10 -11.33 -22.39
C VAL A 639 13.67 -11.10 -22.89
N CYS A 640 13.33 -9.86 -23.25
CA CYS A 640 12.04 -9.53 -23.86
C CYS A 640 11.80 -10.33 -25.14
N LEU A 641 12.82 -10.47 -26.00
CA LEU A 641 12.72 -11.31 -27.20
C LEU A 641 12.47 -12.77 -26.84
N ALA A 642 13.23 -13.34 -25.90
CA ALA A 642 13.10 -14.73 -25.51
C ALA A 642 11.72 -15.07 -24.91
N VAL A 643 11.15 -14.19 -24.07
CA VAL A 643 9.81 -14.41 -23.52
C VAL A 643 8.74 -14.28 -24.58
N MET A 644 8.82 -13.27 -25.47
CA MET A 644 7.84 -13.09 -26.55
C MET A 644 7.88 -14.24 -27.56
N GLU A 645 9.05 -14.77 -27.88
CA GLU A 645 9.17 -15.97 -28.71
C GLU A 645 8.53 -17.19 -28.07
N SER A 646 8.62 -17.32 -26.74
CA SER A 646 7.97 -18.43 -26.02
C SER A 646 6.44 -18.33 -26.04
N GLU A 647 5.89 -17.12 -26.09
CA GLU A 647 4.45 -16.85 -26.14
C GLU A 647 3.84 -17.12 -27.52
N MET A 648 4.64 -17.12 -28.60
CA MET A 648 4.15 -17.39 -29.97
C MET A 648 3.42 -18.73 -30.11
N LYS A 649 3.69 -19.69 -29.21
CA LYS A 649 3.00 -20.99 -29.17
C LYS A 649 1.49 -20.88 -28.87
N PHE A 650 1.05 -19.73 -28.37
CA PHE A 650 -0.34 -19.48 -27.99
C PHE A 650 -1.18 -18.80 -29.06
N ASP A 651 -0.59 -18.42 -30.20
CA ASP A 651 -1.33 -18.06 -31.41
C ASP A 651 -1.48 -19.33 -32.25
N LYS A 652 -2.57 -20.07 -32.04
CA LYS A 652 -2.73 -21.43 -32.59
C LYS A 652 -3.21 -21.43 -34.03
N ASP A 653 -3.93 -20.39 -34.45
CA ASP A 653 -4.46 -20.26 -35.80
C ASP A 653 -3.68 -19.27 -36.69
N GLN A 654 -2.62 -18.65 -36.13
CA GLN A 654 -1.69 -17.74 -36.79
C GLN A 654 -2.32 -16.43 -37.27
N ASP A 655 -3.47 -16.08 -36.70
CA ASP A 655 -4.14 -14.80 -36.99
C ASP A 655 -3.48 -13.60 -36.28
N GLY A 656 -2.42 -13.85 -35.50
CA GLY A 656 -1.64 -12.83 -34.82
C GLY A 656 -2.14 -12.50 -33.42
N LEU A 657 -3.10 -13.25 -32.87
CA LEU A 657 -3.66 -13.08 -31.54
C LEU A 657 -3.53 -14.37 -30.71
N ILE A 658 -3.18 -14.25 -29.43
CA ILE A 658 -3.05 -15.42 -28.55
C ILE A 658 -4.40 -15.87 -27.97
N GLU A 659 -4.53 -17.16 -27.67
CA GLU A 659 -5.74 -17.72 -27.03
C GLU A 659 -5.52 -18.21 -25.60
N ASN A 660 -6.43 -17.83 -24.69
CA ASN A 660 -6.53 -18.40 -23.35
C ASN A 660 -6.99 -19.87 -23.40
N GLY A 661 -6.51 -20.67 -22.43
CA GLY A 661 -6.59 -22.12 -22.45
C GLY A 661 -7.93 -22.75 -22.01
N GLY A 662 -8.92 -21.96 -21.60
CA GLY A 662 -10.16 -22.48 -21.01
C GLY A 662 -10.03 -22.87 -19.53
N TYR A 663 -9.04 -22.31 -18.86
CA TYR A 663 -8.86 -22.32 -17.40
C TYR A 663 -8.37 -20.93 -16.98
N ALA A 664 -8.29 -20.65 -15.68
CA ALA A 664 -7.73 -19.39 -15.22
C ALA A 664 -6.20 -19.40 -15.39
N ASP A 665 -5.72 -18.71 -16.43
CA ASP A 665 -4.33 -18.66 -16.89
C ASP A 665 -3.80 -17.22 -16.96
N GLN A 666 -4.20 -16.38 -16.01
CA GLN A 666 -3.81 -14.98 -15.84
C GLN A 666 -4.16 -14.50 -14.42
N THR A 667 -3.84 -13.23 -14.06
CA THR A 667 -3.99 -12.64 -12.71
C THR A 667 -5.37 -12.85 -12.04
N TYR A 668 -6.46 -12.87 -12.80
CA TYR A 668 -7.79 -13.31 -12.36
C TYR A 668 -7.83 -14.85 -12.29
N ASP A 669 -7.06 -15.41 -11.37
CA ASP A 669 -6.78 -16.85 -11.19
C ASP A 669 -8.00 -17.71 -10.78
N GLY A 670 -9.16 -17.08 -10.57
CA GLY A 670 -10.45 -17.72 -10.35
C GLY A 670 -11.47 -17.43 -11.46
N TRP A 671 -11.17 -16.59 -12.45
CA TRP A 671 -12.07 -16.25 -13.56
C TRP A 671 -11.58 -16.88 -14.87
N ILE A 672 -12.31 -17.89 -15.34
CA ILE A 672 -11.93 -18.68 -16.51
C ILE A 672 -12.10 -17.86 -17.79
N THR A 673 -11.13 -17.97 -18.70
CA THR A 673 -11.13 -17.32 -20.01
C THR A 673 -10.83 -18.35 -21.09
N THR A 674 -11.53 -18.32 -22.23
CA THR A 674 -11.33 -19.28 -23.33
C THR A 674 -11.24 -18.57 -24.68
N GLY A 675 -10.23 -18.90 -25.48
CA GLY A 675 -10.03 -18.23 -26.77
C GLY A 675 -9.35 -16.87 -26.60
N PRO A 676 -9.29 -16.05 -27.66
CA PRO A 676 -8.94 -14.64 -27.53
C PRO A 676 -9.83 -13.91 -26.52
N SER A 677 -9.20 -13.05 -25.72
CA SER A 677 -9.87 -12.27 -24.68
C SER A 677 -9.49 -10.80 -24.73
N ALA A 678 -10.36 -9.92 -24.22
CA ALA A 678 -10.09 -8.49 -24.23
C ALA A 678 -8.83 -8.16 -23.42
N TYR A 679 -8.66 -8.78 -22.26
CA TYR A 679 -7.53 -8.55 -21.36
C TYR A 679 -6.22 -9.14 -21.89
N CYS A 680 -6.09 -10.47 -22.04
CA CYS A 680 -4.81 -11.06 -22.49
C CYS A 680 -4.50 -10.73 -23.96
N GLY A 681 -5.51 -10.71 -24.82
CA GLY A 681 -5.35 -10.29 -26.22
C GLY A 681 -4.93 -8.82 -26.33
N GLY A 682 -5.49 -7.94 -25.49
CA GLY A 682 -5.11 -6.53 -25.43
C GLY A 682 -3.67 -6.34 -24.93
N LEU A 683 -3.28 -7.05 -23.85
CA LEU A 683 -1.91 -7.06 -23.37
C LEU A 683 -0.93 -7.60 -24.43
N TRP A 684 -1.33 -8.61 -25.20
CA TRP A 684 -0.53 -9.18 -26.28
C TRP A 684 -0.24 -8.15 -27.37
N LEU A 685 -1.29 -7.51 -27.89
CA LEU A 685 -1.12 -6.49 -28.93
C LEU A 685 -0.29 -5.30 -28.44
N ALA A 686 -0.45 -4.91 -27.17
CA ALA A 686 0.37 -3.87 -26.56
C ALA A 686 1.85 -4.31 -26.47
N ALA A 687 2.13 -5.54 -26.01
CA ALA A 687 3.49 -6.06 -25.92
C ALA A 687 4.14 -6.22 -27.31
N VAL A 688 3.38 -6.70 -28.30
CA VAL A 688 3.84 -6.78 -29.70
C VAL A 688 4.18 -5.39 -30.25
N ALA A 689 3.35 -4.38 -29.98
CA ALA A 689 3.62 -3.01 -30.41
C ALA A 689 4.88 -2.43 -29.72
N VAL A 690 5.07 -2.73 -28.44
CA VAL A 690 6.30 -2.40 -27.72
C VAL A 690 7.51 -3.10 -28.34
N MET A 691 7.41 -4.37 -28.72
CA MET A 691 8.50 -5.08 -29.40
C MET A 691 8.88 -4.46 -30.73
N VAL A 692 7.91 -3.93 -31.51
CA VAL A 692 8.20 -3.16 -32.73
C VAL A 692 9.04 -1.93 -32.41
N GLN A 693 8.68 -1.17 -31.36
CA GLN A 693 9.43 0.02 -30.95
C GLN A 693 10.82 -0.32 -30.41
N MET A 694 10.93 -1.35 -29.55
CA MET A 694 12.21 -1.83 -29.04
C MET A 694 13.13 -2.32 -30.18
N ALA A 695 12.58 -3.00 -31.19
CA ALA A 695 13.35 -3.45 -32.35
C ALA A 695 13.94 -2.26 -33.14
N VAL A 696 13.19 -1.17 -33.31
CA VAL A 696 13.70 0.07 -33.90
C VAL A 696 14.85 0.64 -33.06
N LEU A 697 14.66 0.75 -31.74
CA LEU A 697 15.67 1.29 -30.82
C LEU A 697 16.95 0.44 -30.77
N CYS A 698 16.82 -0.87 -30.95
CA CYS A 698 17.93 -1.82 -30.97
C CYS A 698 18.49 -2.08 -32.37
N GLY A 699 17.95 -1.46 -33.43
CA GLY A 699 18.40 -1.64 -34.81
C GLY A 699 18.15 -3.04 -35.40
N ALA A 700 17.13 -3.76 -34.93
CA ALA A 700 16.80 -5.13 -35.33
C ALA A 700 15.65 -5.16 -36.35
N GLN A 701 15.95 -4.88 -37.62
CA GLN A 701 14.95 -4.72 -38.69
C GLN A 701 14.12 -5.99 -38.95
N ASP A 702 14.75 -7.16 -38.93
CA ASP A 702 14.10 -8.45 -39.12
C ASP A 702 13.06 -8.74 -38.02
N VAL A 703 13.41 -8.42 -36.78
CA VAL A 703 12.52 -8.53 -35.62
C VAL A 703 11.39 -7.50 -35.73
N GLN A 704 11.69 -6.26 -36.14
CA GLN A 704 10.69 -5.22 -36.39
C GLN A 704 9.65 -5.69 -37.42
N ASP A 705 10.09 -6.23 -38.55
CA ASP A 705 9.20 -6.69 -39.63
C ASP A 705 8.31 -7.85 -39.17
N LYS A 706 8.89 -8.81 -38.42
CA LYS A 706 8.16 -9.94 -37.82
C LYS A 706 7.04 -9.45 -36.90
N PHE A 707 7.35 -8.63 -35.91
CA PHE A 707 6.36 -8.16 -34.94
C PHE A 707 5.36 -7.16 -35.56
N SER A 708 5.77 -6.35 -36.54
CA SER A 708 4.84 -5.48 -37.28
C SER A 708 3.81 -6.28 -38.06
N SER A 709 4.24 -7.39 -38.67
CA SER A 709 3.35 -8.32 -39.38
C SER A 709 2.35 -9.00 -38.44
N ILE A 710 2.80 -9.44 -37.26
CA ILE A 710 1.94 -10.01 -36.21
C ILE A 710 0.93 -8.95 -35.72
N LEU A 711 1.41 -7.74 -35.40
CA LEU A 711 0.57 -6.65 -34.91
C LEU A 711 -0.57 -6.33 -35.88
N ARG A 712 -0.28 -6.26 -37.18
CA ARG A 712 -1.29 -5.97 -38.19
C ARG A 712 -2.40 -7.02 -38.21
N ARG A 713 -2.04 -8.31 -38.26
CA ARG A 713 -3.05 -9.40 -38.29
C ARG A 713 -3.82 -9.47 -36.96
N GLY A 714 -3.10 -9.37 -35.83
CA GLY A 714 -3.70 -9.42 -34.50
C GLY A 714 -4.67 -8.27 -34.23
N ARG A 715 -4.40 -7.05 -34.72
CA ARG A 715 -5.36 -5.92 -34.65
C ARG A 715 -6.65 -6.22 -35.40
N GLU A 716 -6.53 -6.75 -36.63
CA GLU A 716 -7.69 -7.15 -37.44
C GLU A 716 -8.50 -8.27 -36.73
N ALA A 717 -7.82 -9.25 -36.13
CA ALA A 717 -8.44 -10.34 -35.39
C ALA A 717 -9.14 -9.86 -34.11
N TYR A 718 -8.49 -9.02 -33.30
CA TYR A 718 -9.01 -8.52 -32.03
C TYR A 718 -10.31 -7.72 -32.23
N GLU A 719 -10.32 -6.81 -33.22
CA GLU A 719 -11.53 -6.07 -33.58
C GLU A 719 -12.63 -7.00 -34.09
N ARG A 720 -12.31 -7.94 -34.99
CA ARG A 720 -13.30 -8.87 -35.55
C ARG A 720 -13.94 -9.77 -34.50
N LEU A 721 -13.16 -10.26 -33.53
CA LEU A 721 -13.58 -11.29 -32.59
C LEU A 721 -14.23 -10.72 -31.32
N LEU A 722 -13.81 -9.54 -30.86
CA LEU A 722 -14.18 -9.03 -29.54
C LEU A 722 -15.00 -7.75 -29.56
N TRP A 723 -14.83 -6.88 -30.56
CA TRP A 723 -15.61 -5.64 -30.63
C TRP A 723 -17.07 -5.92 -30.99
N ASN A 724 -18.00 -5.57 -30.10
CA ASN A 724 -19.43 -5.82 -30.29
C ASN A 724 -20.23 -4.59 -30.75
N GLY A 725 -19.54 -3.49 -31.08
CA GLY A 725 -20.15 -2.21 -31.43
C GLY A 725 -20.23 -1.19 -30.28
N ARG A 726 -19.94 -1.60 -29.04
CA ARG A 726 -19.96 -0.72 -27.86
C ARG A 726 -18.77 -0.94 -26.91
N TYR A 727 -18.36 -2.18 -26.71
CA TYR A 727 -17.22 -2.55 -25.88
C TYR A 727 -16.59 -3.85 -26.41
N TYR A 728 -15.48 -4.28 -25.81
CA TYR A 728 -14.85 -5.56 -26.14
C TYR A 728 -15.40 -6.66 -25.23
N ASN A 729 -15.93 -7.72 -25.83
CA ASN A 729 -16.39 -8.91 -25.10
C ASN A 729 -15.25 -9.48 -24.24
N TYR A 730 -15.60 -10.04 -23.07
CA TYR A 730 -14.63 -10.63 -22.14
C TYR A 730 -13.74 -11.69 -22.82
N ASP A 731 -14.36 -12.63 -23.54
CA ASP A 731 -13.69 -13.57 -24.44
C ASP A 731 -14.58 -13.89 -25.65
N CYS A 732 -14.08 -14.65 -26.63
CA CYS A 732 -14.85 -15.03 -27.81
C CYS A 732 -15.54 -16.41 -27.69
N SER A 733 -15.66 -16.96 -26.47
CA SER A 733 -16.22 -18.28 -26.26
C SER A 733 -17.75 -18.31 -26.40
N PRO A 734 -18.39 -19.47 -26.65
CA PRO A 734 -19.85 -19.55 -26.70
C PRO A 734 -20.51 -19.50 -25.30
N GLN A 735 -19.75 -19.24 -24.24
CA GLN A 735 -20.24 -19.25 -22.87
C GLN A 735 -21.03 -17.97 -22.56
N PRO A 736 -22.05 -18.02 -21.66
CA PRO A 736 -22.85 -16.84 -21.34
C PRO A 736 -22.03 -15.64 -20.83
N GLN A 737 -20.96 -15.88 -20.06
CA GLN A 737 -20.08 -14.83 -19.53
C GLN A 737 -19.14 -14.19 -20.57
N SER A 738 -19.06 -14.71 -21.80
CA SER A 738 -18.26 -14.12 -22.89
C SER A 738 -18.65 -12.66 -23.15
N CYS A 739 -19.94 -12.32 -23.00
CA CYS A 739 -20.43 -10.96 -23.20
C CYS A 739 -20.27 -10.03 -21.99
N SER A 740 -19.69 -10.50 -20.87
CA SER A 740 -19.50 -9.68 -19.67
C SER A 740 -18.62 -8.46 -19.98
N ILE A 741 -19.01 -7.30 -19.45
CA ILE A 741 -18.25 -6.06 -19.48
C ILE A 741 -17.18 -6.16 -18.38
N MET A 742 -15.95 -6.41 -18.79
CA MET A 742 -14.81 -6.47 -17.87
C MET A 742 -14.26 -5.07 -17.62
N SER A 743 -14.04 -4.72 -16.34
CA SER A 743 -13.51 -3.40 -15.96
C SER A 743 -12.09 -3.14 -16.47
N ASP A 744 -11.29 -4.21 -16.67
CA ASP A 744 -9.89 -4.13 -17.10
C ASP A 744 -9.68 -4.47 -18.59
N GLN A 745 -10.75 -4.46 -19.40
CA GLN A 745 -10.70 -4.82 -20.82
C GLN A 745 -9.76 -3.92 -21.67
N CYS A 746 -9.38 -2.75 -21.14
CA CYS A 746 -8.48 -1.78 -21.79
C CYS A 746 -7.06 -1.74 -21.18
N ALA A 747 -6.64 -2.76 -20.43
CA ALA A 747 -5.33 -2.81 -19.78
C ALA A 747 -4.13 -2.65 -20.75
N GLY A 748 -4.24 -3.19 -21.97
CA GLY A 748 -3.22 -3.01 -23.00
C GLY A 748 -3.06 -1.54 -23.43
N GLN A 749 -4.19 -0.86 -23.69
CA GLN A 749 -4.19 0.56 -24.05
C GLN A 749 -3.67 1.44 -22.91
N TRP A 750 -4.09 1.17 -21.67
CA TRP A 750 -3.60 1.84 -20.46
C TRP A 750 -2.06 1.87 -20.41
N PHE A 751 -1.44 0.71 -20.63
CA PHE A 751 0.00 0.58 -20.52
C PHE A 751 0.76 1.17 -21.71
N LEU A 752 0.19 1.13 -22.92
CA LEU A 752 0.74 1.85 -24.08
C LEU A 752 0.80 3.34 -23.80
N ARG A 753 -0.31 3.93 -23.33
CA ARG A 753 -0.38 5.35 -22.95
C ARG A 753 0.63 5.71 -21.87
N ALA A 754 0.76 4.88 -20.84
CA ALA A 754 1.75 5.06 -19.77
C ALA A 754 3.18 5.09 -20.31
N SER A 755 3.43 4.40 -21.43
CA SER A 755 4.74 4.29 -22.09
C SER A 755 4.96 5.28 -23.24
N GLY A 756 4.09 6.29 -23.38
CA GLY A 756 4.19 7.27 -24.47
C GLY A 756 3.77 6.75 -25.86
N LEU A 757 3.08 5.61 -25.92
CA LEU A 757 2.56 4.97 -27.13
C LEU A 757 1.02 5.00 -27.15
N GLY A 758 0.41 4.36 -28.16
CA GLY A 758 -1.05 4.16 -28.23
C GLY A 758 -1.82 5.33 -28.86
N GLU A 759 -1.14 6.23 -29.59
CA GLU A 759 -1.73 7.26 -30.45
C GLU A 759 -0.93 7.48 -31.73
N GLY A 760 -1.55 8.13 -32.71
CA GLY A 760 -0.91 8.50 -33.97
C GLY A 760 -0.33 7.26 -34.66
N ASP A 761 0.95 7.34 -35.03
CA ASP A 761 1.66 6.24 -35.72
C ASP A 761 1.87 5.00 -34.83
N THR A 762 1.61 5.10 -33.52
CA THR A 762 1.71 4.02 -32.54
C THR A 762 0.34 3.54 -32.06
N GLU A 763 -0.75 3.95 -32.71
CA GLU A 763 -2.11 3.50 -32.38
C GLU A 763 -2.26 2.00 -32.64
N VAL A 764 -2.66 1.27 -31.60
CA VAL A 764 -2.94 -0.18 -31.66
C VAL A 764 -4.44 -0.43 -31.68
N PHE A 765 -5.16 0.17 -30.73
CA PHE A 765 -6.61 0.08 -30.60
C PHE A 765 -7.25 1.35 -31.14
N PRO A 766 -8.35 1.29 -31.93
CA PRO A 766 -9.02 2.49 -32.40
C PRO A 766 -9.48 3.36 -31.23
N THR A 767 -8.96 4.59 -31.15
CA THR A 767 -9.27 5.52 -30.04
C THR A 767 -10.79 5.67 -29.79
N PRO A 768 -11.68 5.79 -30.81
CA PRO A 768 -13.12 5.85 -30.58
C PRO A 768 -13.71 4.61 -29.90
N HIS A 769 -13.18 3.41 -30.18
CA HIS A 769 -13.65 2.16 -29.58
C HIS A 769 -13.22 2.07 -28.12
N VAL A 770 -11.97 2.45 -27.81
CA VAL A 770 -11.46 2.56 -26.44
C VAL A 770 -12.33 3.50 -25.60
N VAL A 771 -12.58 4.72 -26.09
CA VAL A 771 -13.39 5.71 -25.36
C VAL A 771 -14.81 5.19 -25.13
N CYS A 772 -15.43 4.56 -26.14
CA CYS A 772 -16.76 3.97 -26.01
C CYS A 772 -16.80 2.81 -24.99
N ALA A 773 -15.77 1.96 -24.98
CA ALA A 773 -15.62 0.89 -24.00
C ALA A 773 -15.47 1.46 -22.57
N LEU A 774 -14.61 2.46 -22.36
CA LEU A 774 -14.42 3.10 -21.05
C LEU A 774 -15.70 3.79 -20.56
N GLN A 775 -16.44 4.47 -21.43
CA GLN A 775 -17.75 5.04 -21.09
C GLN A 775 -18.75 3.96 -20.70
N THR A 776 -18.73 2.81 -21.38
CA THR A 776 -19.58 1.66 -21.06
C THR A 776 -19.20 1.06 -19.70
N ILE A 777 -17.92 0.91 -19.39
CA ILE A 777 -17.45 0.46 -18.07
C ILE A 777 -17.90 1.44 -16.98
N PHE A 778 -17.81 2.75 -17.23
CA PHE A 778 -18.28 3.76 -16.28
C PHE A 778 -19.79 3.66 -16.05
N GLU A 779 -20.60 3.54 -17.10
CA GLU A 779 -22.05 3.41 -17.00
C GLU A 779 -22.47 2.13 -16.24
N PHE A 780 -21.82 1.01 -16.52
CA PHE A 780 -22.22 -0.30 -16.01
C PHE A 780 -21.45 -0.70 -14.76
N ASN A 781 -20.14 -0.89 -14.85
CA ASN A 781 -19.32 -1.42 -13.77
C ASN A 781 -19.19 -0.44 -12.60
N VAL A 782 -19.36 0.87 -12.84
CA VAL A 782 -19.29 1.92 -11.80
C VAL A 782 -20.69 2.42 -11.44
N GLN A 783 -21.38 3.14 -12.31
CA GLN A 783 -22.63 3.83 -11.98
C GLN A 783 -23.76 2.85 -11.61
N ALA A 784 -23.94 1.76 -12.37
CA ALA A 784 -24.94 0.74 -12.03
C ALA A 784 -24.55 -0.12 -10.81
N PHE A 785 -23.28 -0.10 -10.39
CA PHE A 785 -22.81 -0.82 -9.20
C PHE A 785 -22.84 0.08 -7.96
N ALA A 786 -23.84 -0.14 -7.10
CA ALA A 786 -24.04 0.64 -5.88
C ALA A 786 -24.05 2.17 -6.10
N GLY A 787 -24.55 2.62 -7.26
CA GLY A 787 -24.66 4.04 -7.60
C GLY A 787 -23.31 4.74 -7.80
N GLY A 788 -22.25 4.02 -8.18
CA GLY A 788 -20.89 4.57 -8.33
C GLY A 788 -20.14 4.79 -7.00
N ALA A 789 -20.76 4.52 -5.86
CA ALA A 789 -20.18 4.79 -4.55
C ALA A 789 -19.18 3.73 -4.06
N MET A 790 -18.82 2.75 -4.90
CA MET A 790 -18.02 1.58 -4.50
C MET A 790 -16.89 1.24 -5.48
N GLY A 791 -16.54 2.11 -6.43
CA GLY A 791 -15.58 1.80 -7.48
C GLY A 791 -16.19 0.97 -8.61
N ALA A 792 -15.35 0.23 -9.34
CA ALA A 792 -15.75 -0.60 -10.48
C ALA A 792 -15.78 -2.08 -10.10
N VAL A 793 -16.94 -2.74 -10.24
CA VAL A 793 -16.99 -4.22 -10.14
C VAL A 793 -16.32 -4.86 -11.35
N ASN A 794 -15.60 -5.95 -11.16
CA ASN A 794 -14.76 -6.55 -12.19
C ASN A 794 -15.55 -6.99 -13.43
N GLY A 795 -16.68 -7.66 -13.26
CA GLY A 795 -17.54 -8.12 -14.34
C GLY A 795 -18.98 -7.63 -14.16
N MET A 796 -19.54 -7.07 -15.23
CA MET A 796 -20.95 -6.66 -15.29
C MET A 796 -21.62 -7.29 -16.51
N GLN A 797 -22.80 -7.87 -16.35
CA GLN A 797 -23.57 -8.38 -17.49
C GLN A 797 -24.14 -7.20 -18.31
N PRO A 798 -24.39 -7.35 -19.62
CA PRO A 798 -24.82 -6.26 -20.49
C PRO A 798 -26.15 -5.59 -20.08
N HIS A 799 -26.95 -6.27 -19.25
CA HIS A 799 -28.20 -5.76 -18.69
C HIS A 799 -28.05 -5.14 -17.29
N GLY A 800 -26.83 -4.88 -16.81
CA GLY A 800 -26.56 -4.13 -15.57
C GLY A 800 -26.65 -4.93 -14.27
N VAL A 801 -26.41 -6.24 -14.31
CA VAL A 801 -26.31 -7.08 -13.10
C VAL A 801 -24.88 -7.60 -12.96
N PRO A 802 -24.25 -7.55 -11.76
CA PRO A 802 -22.90 -8.05 -11.56
C PRO A 802 -22.74 -9.49 -12.06
N ASP A 803 -21.65 -9.76 -12.76
CA ASP A 803 -21.32 -11.12 -13.19
C ASP A 803 -20.91 -11.95 -11.97
N ARG A 804 -21.59 -13.07 -11.76
CA ARG A 804 -21.36 -14.01 -10.66
C ARG A 804 -20.84 -15.37 -11.14
N SER A 805 -20.31 -15.42 -12.36
CA SER A 805 -19.67 -16.61 -12.93
C SER A 805 -18.42 -17.02 -12.14
N SER A 806 -17.72 -16.05 -11.55
CA SER A 806 -16.63 -16.25 -10.60
C SER A 806 -16.86 -15.41 -9.33
N VAL A 807 -16.12 -15.73 -8.26
CA VAL A 807 -15.99 -14.83 -7.11
C VAL A 807 -15.33 -13.52 -7.54
N GLN A 808 -14.32 -13.62 -8.41
CA GLN A 808 -13.55 -12.46 -8.85
C GLN A 808 -14.35 -11.53 -9.76
N SER A 809 -15.35 -12.04 -10.49
CA SER A 809 -16.20 -11.20 -11.32
C SER A 809 -17.16 -10.32 -10.51
N ASP A 810 -17.54 -10.74 -9.29
CA ASP A 810 -18.41 -9.98 -8.34
C ASP A 810 -17.60 -9.13 -7.34
N GLU A 811 -16.27 -9.06 -7.51
CA GLU A 811 -15.37 -8.27 -6.67
C GLU A 811 -15.07 -6.91 -7.30
N VAL A 812 -14.80 -5.92 -6.43
CA VAL A 812 -14.11 -4.69 -6.78
C VAL A 812 -12.65 -4.86 -6.39
N TRP A 813 -11.73 -4.83 -7.35
CA TRP A 813 -10.29 -4.86 -7.08
C TRP A 813 -9.75 -3.45 -7.00
N VAL A 814 -9.26 -3.04 -5.82
CA VAL A 814 -8.89 -1.63 -5.55
C VAL A 814 -7.82 -1.15 -6.53
N GLY A 815 -6.80 -1.96 -6.77
CA GLY A 815 -5.73 -1.61 -7.71
C GLY A 815 -6.17 -1.56 -9.17
N VAL A 816 -7.16 -2.36 -9.58
CA VAL A 816 -7.74 -2.30 -10.93
C VAL A 816 -8.59 -1.05 -11.08
N VAL A 817 -9.35 -0.66 -10.06
CA VAL A 817 -10.13 0.60 -10.08
C VAL A 817 -9.22 1.81 -10.32
N TYR A 818 -8.09 1.91 -9.62
CA TYR A 818 -7.14 3.00 -9.83
C TYR A 818 -6.44 2.92 -11.19
N GLY A 819 -6.13 1.71 -11.69
CA GLY A 819 -5.63 1.50 -13.06
C GLY A 819 -6.62 1.97 -14.12
N LEU A 820 -7.88 1.54 -14.02
CA LEU A 820 -8.98 1.97 -14.87
C LEU A 820 -9.18 3.50 -14.84
N ALA A 821 -9.14 4.10 -13.65
CA ALA A 821 -9.22 5.55 -13.49
C ALA A 821 -8.06 6.26 -14.21
N ALA A 822 -6.85 5.70 -14.15
CA ALA A 822 -5.71 6.23 -14.90
C ALA A 822 -5.95 6.15 -16.43
N THR A 823 -6.49 5.04 -16.93
CA THR A 823 -6.87 4.87 -18.34
C THR A 823 -7.91 5.89 -18.79
N MET A 824 -8.96 6.09 -17.98
CA MET A 824 -9.98 7.11 -18.22
C MET A 824 -9.35 8.50 -18.32
N ILE A 825 -8.45 8.85 -17.40
CA ILE A 825 -7.70 10.11 -17.46
C ILE A 825 -6.84 10.18 -18.74
N GLN A 826 -6.09 9.15 -19.11
CA GLN A 826 -5.26 9.16 -20.32
C GLN A 826 -6.06 9.45 -21.59
N GLU A 827 -7.29 8.95 -21.68
CA GLU A 827 -8.19 9.14 -22.82
C GLU A 827 -9.11 10.37 -22.69
N GLY A 828 -8.91 11.22 -21.67
CA GLY A 828 -9.62 12.49 -21.51
C GLY A 828 -10.94 12.43 -20.72
N LEU A 829 -11.32 11.25 -20.21
CA LEU A 829 -12.46 11.01 -19.32
C LEU A 829 -12.08 11.29 -17.85
N THR A 830 -11.51 12.47 -17.60
CA THR A 830 -10.92 12.81 -16.29
C THR A 830 -11.95 12.80 -15.16
N TRP A 831 -13.18 13.27 -15.42
CA TRP A 831 -14.23 13.29 -14.40
C TRP A 831 -14.67 11.87 -14.03
N GLU A 832 -14.91 11.01 -15.02
CA GLU A 832 -15.24 9.60 -14.86
C GLU A 832 -14.15 8.85 -14.09
N GLY A 833 -12.88 9.11 -14.42
CA GLY A 833 -11.72 8.54 -13.73
C GLY A 833 -11.70 8.90 -12.24
N PHE A 834 -11.88 10.18 -11.90
CA PHE A 834 -11.94 10.59 -10.49
C PHE A 834 -13.17 10.03 -9.77
N GLN A 835 -14.36 10.04 -10.38
CA GLN A 835 -15.56 9.47 -9.76
C GLN A 835 -15.41 7.97 -9.47
N THR A 836 -14.80 7.23 -10.39
CA THR A 836 -14.52 5.79 -10.24
C THR A 836 -13.59 5.53 -9.05
N ALA A 837 -12.50 6.28 -8.95
CA ALA A 837 -11.53 6.13 -7.85
C ALA A 837 -12.06 6.66 -6.50
N GLU A 838 -12.84 7.74 -6.49
CA GLU A 838 -13.39 8.35 -5.28
C GLU A 838 -14.32 7.40 -4.52
N GLY A 839 -15.25 6.75 -5.23
CA GLY A 839 -16.17 5.77 -4.62
C GLY A 839 -15.41 4.62 -3.94
N CYS A 840 -14.30 4.19 -4.53
CA CYS A 840 -13.42 3.18 -3.94
C CYS A 840 -12.69 3.70 -2.69
N TYR A 841 -12.05 4.87 -2.76
CA TYR A 841 -11.36 5.47 -1.61
C TYR A 841 -12.30 5.66 -0.42
N ARG A 842 -13.45 6.31 -0.62
CA ARG A 842 -14.42 6.55 0.47
C ARG A 842 -14.93 5.26 1.07
N THR A 843 -15.15 4.24 0.24
CA THR A 843 -15.53 2.91 0.72
C THR A 843 -14.44 2.34 1.63
N VAL A 844 -13.21 2.22 1.14
CA VAL A 844 -12.10 1.58 1.88
C VAL A 844 -11.71 2.38 3.12
N TRP A 845 -11.42 3.67 2.97
CA TRP A 845 -10.78 4.49 4.01
C TRP A 845 -11.77 5.09 5.00
N GLU A 846 -12.95 5.53 4.54
CA GLU A 846 -13.89 6.31 5.36
C GLU A 846 -15.04 5.46 5.90
N ARG A 847 -15.57 4.52 5.10
CA ARG A 847 -16.72 3.69 5.51
C ARG A 847 -16.31 2.37 6.17
N LEU A 848 -15.37 1.65 5.57
CA LEU A 848 -14.97 0.30 5.99
C LEU A 848 -13.83 0.28 7.02
N GLY A 849 -13.16 1.40 7.29
CA GLY A 849 -12.06 1.47 8.24
C GLY A 849 -10.84 0.62 7.85
N LEU A 850 -10.58 0.50 6.54
CA LEU A 850 -9.48 -0.26 5.96
C LEU A 850 -8.23 0.61 5.67
N ALA A 851 -8.18 1.83 6.21
CA ALA A 851 -6.98 2.68 6.16
C ALA A 851 -5.73 1.92 6.66
N PHE A 852 -4.63 2.03 5.91
CA PHE A 852 -3.36 1.31 6.17
C PHE A 852 -3.48 -0.23 6.19
N GLN A 853 -4.53 -0.75 5.57
CA GLN A 853 -4.74 -2.17 5.33
C GLN A 853 -5.59 -2.41 4.07
N THR A 854 -5.45 -1.52 3.09
CA THR A 854 -6.21 -1.53 1.83
C THR A 854 -6.17 -2.93 1.22
N PRO A 855 -7.33 -3.58 0.99
CA PRO A 855 -7.36 -4.95 0.53
C PRO A 855 -7.11 -5.04 -0.98
N GLU A 856 -6.88 -6.26 -1.48
CA GLU A 856 -7.02 -6.55 -2.90
C GLU A 856 -8.45 -6.25 -3.34
N ALA A 857 -9.42 -6.85 -2.65
CA ALA A 857 -10.80 -6.84 -3.08
C ALA A 857 -11.84 -6.72 -1.96
N TYR A 858 -13.01 -6.22 -2.36
CA TYR A 858 -14.25 -6.30 -1.58
C TYR A 858 -15.45 -6.45 -2.51
N CYS A 859 -16.57 -6.97 -1.98
CA CYS A 859 -17.81 -7.12 -2.75
C CYS A 859 -18.89 -6.12 -2.26
N GLN A 860 -20.04 -6.09 -2.94
CA GLN A 860 -21.21 -5.37 -2.40
C GLN A 860 -21.72 -6.04 -1.11
N GLN A 861 -21.65 -7.37 -1.06
CA GLN A 861 -21.84 -8.18 0.12
C GLN A 861 -20.73 -7.88 1.14
N ARG A 862 -21.00 -8.01 2.44
CA ARG A 862 -20.11 -7.60 3.55
C ARG A 862 -18.86 -8.48 3.74
N VAL A 863 -18.14 -8.76 2.65
CA VAL A 863 -16.91 -9.54 2.58
C VAL A 863 -15.77 -8.72 1.97
N PHE A 864 -14.54 -9.08 2.31
CA PHE A 864 -13.29 -8.59 1.71
C PHE A 864 -12.32 -9.76 1.48
N ARG A 865 -11.28 -9.52 0.68
CA ARG A 865 -10.22 -10.50 0.42
C ARG A 865 -8.85 -9.83 0.40
N SER A 866 -7.89 -10.46 1.07
CA SER A 866 -6.47 -10.10 1.15
C SER A 866 -6.21 -8.69 1.67
N LEU A 867 -6.09 -8.53 2.98
CA LEU A 867 -5.78 -7.24 3.62
C LEU A 867 -4.34 -6.78 3.35
N ALA A 868 -4.17 -5.45 3.30
CA ALA A 868 -2.90 -4.77 3.08
C ALA A 868 -2.17 -5.36 1.86
N TYR A 869 -2.53 -4.86 0.68
CA TYR A 869 -2.18 -5.45 -0.60
C TYR A 869 -1.38 -4.48 -1.46
N MET A 870 -0.58 -5.01 -2.41
CA MET A 870 0.33 -4.20 -3.22
C MET A 870 -0.36 -3.46 -4.38
N ARG A 871 -1.39 -4.08 -4.99
CA ARG A 871 -2.06 -3.57 -6.19
C ARG A 871 -2.58 -2.13 -6.08
N PRO A 872 -3.14 -1.67 -4.94
CA PRO A 872 -3.59 -0.29 -4.71
C PRO A 872 -2.54 0.80 -4.95
N LEU A 873 -1.24 0.48 -4.96
CA LEU A 873 -0.19 1.42 -5.34
C LEU A 873 -0.36 1.98 -6.76
N SER A 874 -1.21 1.35 -7.60
CA SER A 874 -1.61 1.84 -8.92
C SER A 874 -2.31 3.18 -8.93
N ILE A 875 -2.70 3.75 -7.77
CA ILE A 875 -3.11 5.16 -7.69
C ILE A 875 -2.03 6.12 -8.24
N TRP A 876 -0.75 5.72 -8.22
CA TRP A 876 0.34 6.45 -8.85
C TRP A 876 0.28 6.45 -10.39
N ALA A 877 -0.41 5.47 -11.01
CA ALA A 877 -0.70 5.52 -12.44
C ALA A 877 -1.64 6.68 -12.80
N MET A 878 -2.58 7.05 -11.91
CA MET A 878 -3.40 8.25 -12.12
C MET A 878 -2.53 9.51 -12.09
N GLN A 879 -1.55 9.57 -11.17
CA GLN A 879 -0.64 10.71 -11.08
C GLN A 879 0.21 10.84 -12.35
N LEU A 880 0.72 9.73 -12.89
CA LEU A 880 1.42 9.71 -14.17
C LEU A 880 0.53 10.22 -15.31
N ALA A 881 -0.72 9.74 -15.40
CA ALA A 881 -1.68 10.14 -16.42
C ALA A 881 -1.96 11.66 -16.37
N LEU A 882 -2.15 12.22 -15.17
CA LEU A 882 -2.36 13.65 -14.96
C LEU A 882 -1.14 14.48 -15.39
N GLN A 883 0.08 14.06 -15.02
CA GLN A 883 1.31 14.72 -15.43
C GLN A 883 1.50 14.70 -16.95
N GLN A 884 1.24 13.56 -17.59
CA GLN A 884 1.29 13.43 -19.05
C GLN A 884 0.28 14.35 -19.75
N GLN A 885 -0.95 14.46 -19.25
CA GLN A 885 -1.94 15.41 -19.77
C GLN A 885 -1.47 16.86 -19.64
N GLN A 886 -0.91 17.24 -18.50
CA GLN A 886 -0.39 18.59 -18.27
C GLN A 886 0.75 18.91 -19.24
N HIS A 887 1.69 17.98 -19.44
CA HIS A 887 2.77 18.13 -20.42
C HIS A 887 2.24 18.27 -21.86
N LYS A 888 1.26 17.45 -22.27
CA LYS A 888 0.61 17.57 -23.59
C LYS A 888 -0.11 18.90 -23.79
N LYS A 889 -0.68 19.48 -22.72
CA LYS A 889 -1.31 20.81 -22.77
C LYS A 889 -0.26 21.92 -22.91
N ALA A 890 0.86 21.80 -22.20
CA ALA A 890 1.96 22.77 -22.26
C ALA A 890 2.75 22.74 -23.58
N SER A 891 2.83 21.59 -24.25
CA SER A 891 3.56 21.43 -25.52
C SER A 891 2.76 21.83 -26.77
N LYS A 892 1.46 22.10 -26.66
CA LYS A 892 0.67 22.64 -27.78
C LYS A 892 1.00 24.13 -27.97
N PRO A 893 1.40 24.58 -29.19
CA PRO A 893 1.63 25.99 -29.43
C PRO A 893 0.35 26.78 -29.15
N VAL A 894 0.46 27.83 -28.34
CA VAL A 894 -0.61 28.80 -28.14
C VAL A 894 -0.87 29.45 -29.49
N VAL A 895 -1.95 29.04 -30.16
CA VAL A 895 -2.47 29.81 -31.29
C VAL A 895 -2.98 31.11 -30.70
N GLU A 896 -2.16 32.17 -30.79
CA GLU A 896 -2.65 33.52 -30.56
C GLU A 896 -3.84 33.74 -31.48
N GLN A 897 -5.03 33.81 -30.89
CA GLN A 897 -6.21 34.34 -31.57
C GLN A 897 -5.91 35.80 -31.86
N GLY A 898 -5.34 36.05 -33.04
CA GLY A 898 -5.19 37.39 -33.59
C GLY A 898 -6.57 38.04 -33.62
N THR A 899 -6.78 38.98 -32.71
CA THR A 899 -7.88 39.93 -32.77
C THR A 899 -7.69 40.74 -34.05
N GLY A 900 -8.45 40.36 -35.08
CA GLY A 900 -8.52 41.10 -36.32
C GLY A 900 -9.01 42.52 -36.05
N LEU A 901 -8.09 43.48 -36.07
CA LEU A 901 -8.37 44.88 -36.35
C LEU A 901 -7.46 45.31 -37.49
N SER A 902 -8.06 45.23 -38.67
CA SER A 902 -7.65 45.87 -39.91
C SER A 902 -7.27 47.33 -39.68
N THR A 903 -6.03 47.69 -40.00
CA THR A 903 -5.71 49.02 -40.56
C THR A 903 -4.75 48.83 -41.73
N GLY A 904 -5.09 49.46 -42.85
CA GLY A 904 -4.48 49.27 -44.17
C GLY A 904 -3.05 49.83 -44.32
N PRO A 905 -2.49 49.71 -45.54
CA PRO A 905 -1.06 49.61 -45.78
C PRO A 905 -0.40 50.97 -45.97
N ASN A 906 0.79 51.16 -45.37
CA ASN A 906 1.71 52.22 -45.78
C ASN A 906 2.77 51.64 -46.71
N LEU A 907 2.77 52.22 -47.92
CA LEU A 907 3.70 52.00 -49.02
C LEU A 907 5.14 52.37 -48.61
N GLY A 908 6.09 51.49 -48.95
CA GLY A 908 7.53 51.78 -49.03
C GLY A 908 8.10 51.04 -50.25
N PRO A 909 8.94 51.67 -51.09
CA PRO A 909 9.11 51.26 -52.48
C PRO A 909 10.10 50.11 -52.68
N LYS A 910 9.78 49.36 -53.73
CA LYS A 910 10.59 48.44 -54.54
C LYS A 910 12.10 48.77 -54.61
N GLU A 911 12.91 47.72 -54.44
CA GLU A 911 14.12 47.43 -55.23
C GLU A 911 14.33 45.90 -55.16
N ALA A 912 13.93 45.17 -56.19
CA ALA A 912 14.73 44.73 -57.34
C ALA A 912 15.36 43.33 -57.11
N MET A 913 14.75 42.33 -57.74
CA MET A 913 15.29 40.99 -57.95
C MET A 913 16.54 41.01 -58.82
N ALA A 914 17.55 40.21 -58.46
CA ALA A 914 18.36 39.44 -59.42
C ALA A 914 19.17 38.34 -58.69
N ASN A 915 18.56 37.16 -58.55
CA ASN A 915 18.98 35.82 -59.05
C ASN A 915 20.49 35.46 -59.24
N PRO A 916 20.83 34.15 -59.37
CA PRO A 916 21.49 33.38 -58.30
C PRO A 916 22.84 32.76 -58.72
N LYS A 917 23.55 32.18 -57.75
CA LYS A 917 24.38 30.99 -57.93
C LYS A 917 24.31 30.13 -56.67
#